data_AF-A0A097QSX8-F1
#
_entry.id   AF-A0A097QSX8-F1
#
_cell.length_a   1.000
_cell.length_b   1.000
_cell.length_c   1.000
_cell.angle_alpha   90.00
_cell.angle_beta   90.00
_cell.angle_gamma   90.00
#
_symmetry.space_group_name_H-M   'P 1'
#
loop_
_entity.id
_entity.type
_entity.pdbx_description
1 polymer ?
#
loop_
_entity_poly.entity_id
_entity_poly.type
_entity_poly.pdbx_seq_one_letter_code
_entity_poly.pdbx_strand_id
1 'polypeptide(L)'
;MKRRGFIINSTALVLLIPLLLLLATYSNVTSYILQAQSQAIRLKTTQDVVSYLQLDLQNVMRLSLQRALVLGIAYTTTVEPLDDAQLALENLVKYGSYSQISSAGADWISRERQFMGNATLLEWLNNVRDYLATMGYRMVTPPSEIIDNIHLTIAPLDSFHIVANVTIPQVVIEDTSGKIVYNSSIPPRGSLYVVVPITDLEDPLVAHLTKGRMSRVVKPCSFAYPNLTPPYYLLTGYGSDPSTYPLKFAAPFSPVISSDRVYYGDTYPGEGALAYVLMDKPSTVPAVPYVFETSINGSLVSPSSILGDGDMGVLVFSGRADQSVNWCDENFNKRVGFRLSGIANRSLVLLKFDPSSVPFSEISHSGSLAEMRIYTSTCQPASYWIEKWDSSEVLIWLNVTGTDYYIYYSPGSQVQPSRGYLSNVVGDNYYTNVTLSPGQRVFLFNTTEPVFVRYQVNGDKNSDFNGGIEVTTPVEGPANVLHVALNYPFGVADVQVPVYLNSTWASLVPHSGNMARIRVYSDSDFTTEIPFWIEYWDDGGAIIWVRTDLPGDVYIKFGDELPLTRGNGDGVFEFFDDFSGDSLDTSKWNVKNPRGSYSVSNGILSLEGNNKAGNPDVWLWTKKTFPASYVVGMRVYIKNQPFWMWYIDSTGWGWMEHIIGNYGHLGDFNVNTGDFDDGLAGGGSYTKKTWSYMEIEIYNYYYLGDYYASVITYQDVTPFVWNWRSQNVVSYYYGVLNDIYASDNTAIGLGQFYKGPTEYDFIYVRKYLDLRYISEGVERLTSAVPVSFQLVDNWTTAGRLFILKNWKDVLSKYQTGTWSVDAPNRYEVDILSSSTLVFNFTHEPGSAFSQNSNADVGVVPAGNLSVYLVVNNSDDNSANFEWVFWGPYPYRVLTPLLSAPQQRPPSGNYVSVKVFDIQPFISCVVNARYFGVAGAPSFFERLEGGSTAHRARYLALAQAMQKAVYGRVKYPIGLVSFILPRNLPANLNFLIRKQPAVDYIYLDYLNYAGDDPNAMQVLGISATGGITSTSVLDQNFYLTPSTASLIFGPYTNDLLVPVGSG
;
A
#
# COMPACT_ATOMS: atom_id res chain seq x y z
N MET A 1 55.71 74.47 27.43
CA MET A 1 55.81 73.63 26.21
C MET A 1 55.47 72.14 26.40
N LYS A 2 54.91 71.68 27.54
CA LYS A 2 54.71 70.24 27.81
C LYS A 2 53.35 69.62 27.39
N ARG A 3 52.38 70.40 26.88
CA ARG A 3 51.07 69.85 26.46
C ARG A 3 50.96 69.49 24.97
N ARG A 4 51.86 69.96 24.10
CA ARG A 4 51.80 69.67 22.65
C ARG A 4 52.46 68.34 22.26
N GLY A 5 53.51 67.91 22.97
CA GLY A 5 54.20 66.64 22.70
C GLY A 5 53.38 65.38 23.03
N PHE A 6 52.61 65.40 24.13
CA PHE A 6 51.77 64.26 24.51
C PHE A 6 50.62 64.03 23.52
N ILE A 7 49.94 65.11 23.11
CA ILE A 7 48.84 65.00 22.13
C ILE A 7 49.38 64.49 20.79
N ILE A 8 50.49 65.01 20.26
CA ILE A 8 51.03 64.55 18.96
C ILE A 8 51.46 63.08 19.01
N ASN A 9 52.10 62.62 20.10
CA ASN A 9 52.56 61.23 20.20
C ASN A 9 51.41 60.24 20.42
N SER A 10 50.40 60.62 21.21
CA SER A 10 49.19 59.81 21.38
C SER A 10 48.36 59.75 20.09
N THR A 11 48.28 60.84 19.32
CA THR A 11 47.57 60.85 18.03
C THR A 11 48.29 59.97 17.00
N ALA A 12 49.63 59.99 16.98
CA ALA A 12 50.42 59.12 16.11
C ALA A 12 50.26 57.63 16.45
N LEU A 13 50.24 57.26 17.75
CA LEU A 13 49.99 55.89 18.20
C LEU A 13 48.56 55.43 17.91
N VAL A 14 47.56 56.31 18.11
CA VAL A 14 46.16 56.02 17.79
C VAL A 14 45.93 55.87 16.28
N LEU A 15 46.75 56.51 15.43
CA LEU A 15 46.72 56.32 13.97
C LEU A 15 47.53 55.10 13.49
N LEU A 16 48.63 54.75 14.17
CA LEU A 16 49.49 53.61 13.82
C LEU A 16 48.87 52.25 14.12
N ILE A 17 48.13 52.13 15.23
CA ILE A 17 47.48 50.86 15.61
C ILE A 17 46.47 50.39 14.54
N PRO A 18 45.52 51.23 14.06
CA PRO A 18 44.64 50.88 12.96
C PRO A 18 45.42 50.58 11.67
N LEU A 19 46.48 51.32 11.37
CA LEU A 19 47.27 51.13 10.15
C LEU A 19 48.01 49.78 10.13
N LEU A 20 48.58 49.38 11.27
CA LEU A 20 49.25 48.08 11.44
C LEU A 20 48.24 46.92 11.44
N LEU A 21 47.06 47.11 12.04
CA LEU A 21 45.96 46.15 11.95
C LEU A 21 45.45 46.01 10.51
N LEU A 22 45.37 47.12 9.76
CA LEU A 22 45.00 47.14 8.34
C LEU A 22 46.04 46.43 7.48
N LEU A 23 47.34 46.64 7.75
CA LEU A 23 48.43 45.94 7.07
C LEU A 23 48.44 44.44 7.36
N ALA A 24 48.21 44.04 8.62
CA ALA A 24 48.13 42.64 9.00
C ALA A 24 46.91 41.94 8.40
N THR A 25 45.76 42.60 8.38
CA THR A 25 44.55 42.08 7.71
C THR A 25 44.74 42.03 6.20
N TYR A 26 45.34 43.04 5.58
CA TYR A 26 45.64 43.03 4.14
C TYR A 26 46.61 41.90 3.77
N SER A 27 47.66 41.68 4.55
CA SER A 27 48.61 40.56 4.36
C SER A 27 47.91 39.20 4.47
N ASN A 28 47.06 39.02 5.47
CA ASN A 28 46.30 37.79 5.64
C ASN A 28 45.31 37.58 4.49
N VAL A 29 44.54 38.60 4.12
CA VAL A 29 43.58 38.53 3.01
C VAL A 29 44.29 38.24 1.70
N THR A 30 45.45 38.83 1.44
CA THR A 30 46.23 38.58 0.22
C THR A 30 46.78 37.16 0.20
N SER A 31 47.26 36.63 1.33
CA SER A 31 47.73 35.24 1.40
C SER A 31 46.58 34.24 1.23
N TYR A 32 45.41 34.52 1.80
CA TYR A 32 44.19 33.72 1.58
C TYR A 32 43.74 33.75 0.13
N ILE A 33 43.76 34.91 -0.54
CA ILE A 33 43.40 35.03 -1.96
C ILE A 33 44.39 34.25 -2.83
N LEU A 34 45.71 34.36 -2.58
CA LEU A 34 46.73 33.61 -3.32
C LEU A 34 46.62 32.10 -3.10
N GLN A 35 46.34 31.65 -1.88
CA GLN A 35 46.08 30.25 -1.57
C GLN A 35 44.79 29.75 -2.25
N ALA A 36 43.71 30.53 -2.21
CA ALA A 36 42.44 30.20 -2.85
C ALA A 36 42.56 30.15 -4.38
N GLN A 37 43.30 31.08 -5.00
CA GLN A 37 43.57 31.07 -6.44
C GLN A 37 44.48 29.90 -6.85
N SER A 38 45.51 29.58 -6.06
CA SER A 38 46.36 28.39 -6.27
C SER A 38 45.55 27.09 -6.15
N GLN A 39 44.66 27.00 -5.16
CA GLN A 39 43.75 25.85 -5.00
C GLN A 39 42.73 25.76 -6.14
N ALA A 40 42.17 26.89 -6.60
CA ALA A 40 41.22 26.92 -7.71
C ALA A 40 41.86 26.56 -9.05
N ILE A 41 43.07 27.05 -9.33
CA ILE A 41 43.84 26.67 -10.51
C ILE A 41 44.16 25.18 -10.46
N ARG A 42 44.63 24.66 -9.32
CA ARG A 42 44.92 23.22 -9.14
C ARG A 42 43.67 22.34 -9.32
N LEU A 43 42.53 22.74 -8.75
CA LEU A 43 41.26 22.02 -8.89
C LEU A 43 40.82 21.97 -10.36
N LYS A 44 41.00 23.08 -11.09
CA LYS A 44 40.73 23.17 -12.52
C LYS A 44 41.65 22.24 -13.33
N THR A 45 42.97 22.24 -13.07
CA THR A 45 43.91 21.35 -13.76
C THR A 45 43.59 19.87 -13.49
N THR A 46 43.16 19.51 -12.27
CA THR A 46 42.76 18.13 -11.93
C THR A 46 41.45 17.72 -12.60
N GLN A 47 40.45 18.61 -12.69
CA GLN A 47 39.20 18.37 -13.41
C GLN A 47 39.43 18.23 -14.92
N ASP A 48 40.36 19.00 -15.49
CA ASP A 48 40.74 18.90 -16.90
C ASP A 48 41.38 17.52 -17.17
N VAL A 49 42.34 17.07 -16.33
CA VAL A 49 43.01 15.76 -16.48
C VAL A 49 42.03 14.59 -16.46
N VAL A 50 41.06 14.56 -15.53
CA VAL A 50 40.06 13.48 -15.44
C VAL A 50 39.15 13.46 -16.68
N SER A 51 38.73 14.64 -17.15
CA SER A 51 37.89 14.76 -18.36
C SER A 51 38.65 14.31 -19.61
N TYR A 52 39.94 14.64 -19.72
CA TYR A 52 40.81 14.15 -20.79
C TYR A 52 40.98 12.63 -20.75
N LEU A 53 41.20 12.03 -19.58
CA LEU A 53 41.34 10.59 -19.44
C LEU A 53 40.07 9.82 -19.85
N GLN A 54 38.89 10.36 -19.56
CA GLN A 54 37.63 9.74 -19.99
C GLN A 54 37.42 9.81 -21.51
N LEU A 55 37.70 10.97 -22.11
CA LEU A 55 37.59 11.16 -23.55
C LEU A 55 38.61 10.28 -24.30
N ASP A 56 39.83 10.16 -23.78
CA ASP A 56 40.88 9.33 -24.35
C ASP A 56 40.57 7.84 -24.21
N LEU A 57 40.07 7.41 -23.04
CA LEU A 57 39.55 6.05 -22.83
C LEU A 57 38.44 5.72 -23.85
N GLN A 58 37.51 6.64 -24.11
CA GLN A 58 36.46 6.43 -25.11
C GLN A 58 37.04 6.21 -26.52
N ASN A 59 38.04 7.00 -26.91
CA ASN A 59 38.69 6.90 -28.22
C ASN A 59 39.51 5.61 -28.37
N VAL A 60 40.28 5.24 -27.35
CA VAL A 60 41.06 4.00 -27.36
C VAL A 60 40.15 2.79 -27.37
N MET A 61 39.09 2.78 -26.56
CA MET A 61 38.10 1.70 -26.58
C MET A 61 37.48 1.50 -27.96
N ARG A 62 37.10 2.60 -28.64
CA ARG A 62 36.54 2.55 -29.99
C ARG A 62 37.55 1.96 -30.98
N LEU A 63 38.79 2.44 -30.97
CA LEU A 63 39.84 1.97 -31.87
C LEU A 63 40.20 0.50 -31.62
N SER A 64 40.38 0.13 -30.35
CA SER A 64 40.73 -1.21 -29.91
C SER A 64 39.66 -2.23 -30.33
N LEU A 65 38.39 -1.90 -30.07
CA LEU A 65 37.26 -2.75 -30.44
C LEU A 65 37.14 -2.90 -31.96
N GLN A 66 37.32 -1.82 -32.74
CA GLN A 66 37.32 -1.91 -34.21
C GLN A 66 38.43 -2.85 -34.72
N ARG A 67 39.64 -2.77 -34.16
CA ARG A 67 40.75 -3.66 -34.52
C ARG A 67 40.48 -5.11 -34.14
N ALA A 68 39.95 -5.34 -32.94
CA ALA A 68 39.57 -6.67 -32.46
C ALA A 68 38.50 -7.30 -33.35
N LEU A 69 37.51 -6.52 -33.80
CA LEU A 69 36.47 -6.99 -34.73
C LEU A 69 37.06 -7.39 -36.10
N VAL A 70 37.90 -6.54 -36.69
CA VAL A 70 38.54 -6.85 -37.98
C VAL A 70 39.41 -8.11 -37.88
N LEU A 71 40.15 -8.27 -36.79
CA LEU A 71 40.95 -9.48 -36.55
C LEU A 71 40.09 -10.73 -36.36
N GLY A 72 39.01 -10.62 -35.59
CA GLY A 72 38.05 -11.71 -35.38
C GLY A 72 37.40 -12.14 -36.70
N ILE A 73 36.96 -11.19 -37.54
CA ILE A 73 36.43 -11.48 -38.88
C ILE A 73 37.48 -12.19 -39.73
N ALA A 74 38.72 -11.66 -39.78
CA ALA A 74 39.80 -12.28 -40.55
C ALA A 74 40.07 -13.72 -40.09
N TYR A 75 40.02 -13.99 -38.79
CA TYR A 75 40.19 -15.33 -38.23
C TYR A 75 39.04 -16.26 -38.63
N THR A 76 37.78 -15.87 -38.35
CA THR A 76 36.59 -16.68 -38.67
C THR A 76 36.48 -17.05 -40.15
N THR A 77 36.88 -16.11 -41.02
CA THR A 77 36.78 -16.29 -42.47
C THR A 77 37.88 -17.18 -43.06
N THR A 78 39.04 -17.31 -42.40
CA THR A 78 40.22 -18.00 -42.97
C THR A 78 40.64 -19.26 -42.22
N VAL A 79 40.34 -19.37 -40.92
CA VAL A 79 40.74 -20.49 -40.07
C VAL A 79 39.51 -21.30 -39.64
N GLU A 80 38.80 -20.81 -38.63
CA GLU A 80 37.64 -21.45 -38.03
C GLU A 80 36.82 -20.43 -37.23
N PRO A 81 35.54 -20.71 -36.92
CA PRO A 81 34.73 -19.83 -36.08
C PRO A 81 35.31 -19.65 -34.68
N LEU A 82 35.06 -18.47 -34.09
CA LEU A 82 35.43 -18.23 -32.70
C LEU A 82 34.60 -19.13 -31.78
N ASP A 83 35.23 -19.61 -30.71
CA ASP A 83 34.57 -20.41 -29.67
C ASP A 83 33.63 -19.55 -28.80
N ASP A 84 34.05 -18.34 -28.44
CA ASP A 84 33.27 -17.34 -27.71
C ASP A 84 33.65 -15.93 -28.21
N ALA A 85 32.78 -15.33 -29.04
CA ALA A 85 33.04 -14.03 -29.65
C ALA A 85 33.14 -12.90 -28.60
N GLN A 86 32.36 -12.96 -27.52
CA GLN A 86 32.44 -11.95 -26.46
C GLN A 86 33.80 -12.02 -25.77
N LEU A 87 34.19 -13.21 -25.31
CA LEU A 87 35.43 -13.40 -24.57
C LEU A 87 36.66 -13.11 -25.44
N ALA A 88 36.61 -13.50 -26.70
CA ALA A 88 37.66 -13.21 -27.67
C ALA A 88 37.86 -11.70 -27.83
N LEU A 89 36.77 -10.94 -28.05
CA LEU A 89 36.85 -9.49 -28.20
C LEU A 89 37.31 -8.80 -26.90
N GLU A 90 36.88 -9.25 -25.73
CA GLU A 90 37.31 -8.70 -24.43
C GLU A 90 38.81 -8.89 -24.21
N ASN A 91 39.33 -10.08 -24.47
CA ASN A 91 40.76 -10.37 -24.31
C ASN A 91 41.62 -9.66 -25.36
N LEU A 92 41.17 -9.58 -26.61
CA LEU A 92 41.85 -8.80 -27.64
C LEU A 92 41.92 -7.32 -27.26
N VAL A 93 40.84 -6.72 -26.77
CA VAL A 93 40.84 -5.31 -26.34
C VAL A 93 41.74 -5.08 -25.12
N LYS A 94 41.72 -6.00 -24.14
CA LYS A 94 42.54 -5.88 -22.92
C LYS A 94 44.03 -6.11 -23.18
N TYR A 95 44.36 -7.25 -23.77
CA TYR A 95 45.71 -7.82 -23.82
C TYR A 95 46.29 -7.89 -25.23
N GLY A 96 45.47 -7.76 -26.27
CA GLY A 96 45.90 -7.87 -27.66
C GLY A 96 46.08 -9.30 -28.17
N SER A 97 45.67 -10.30 -27.39
CA SER A 97 45.75 -11.72 -27.76
C SER A 97 44.54 -12.50 -27.25
N TYR A 98 44.23 -13.60 -27.94
CA TYR A 98 43.23 -14.58 -27.53
C TYR A 98 43.72 -16.00 -27.83
N SER A 99 43.61 -16.91 -26.86
CA SER A 99 44.26 -18.23 -26.93
C SER A 99 43.92 -19.02 -28.18
N GLN A 100 42.66 -19.00 -28.64
CA GLN A 100 42.25 -19.71 -29.86
C GLN A 100 42.98 -19.20 -31.11
N ILE A 101 43.14 -17.87 -31.21
CA ILE A 101 43.82 -17.23 -32.34
C ILE A 101 45.33 -17.51 -32.26
N SER A 102 45.94 -17.31 -31.09
CA SER A 102 47.37 -17.57 -30.88
C SER A 102 47.74 -19.04 -31.15
N SER A 103 46.86 -19.98 -30.83
CA SER A 103 47.08 -21.43 -31.04
C SER A 103 46.97 -21.87 -32.50
N ALA A 104 46.46 -21.05 -33.42
CA ALA A 104 46.34 -21.38 -34.83
C ALA A 104 47.68 -21.33 -35.61
N GLY A 105 48.77 -20.85 -34.97
CA GLY A 105 50.13 -20.91 -35.51
C GLY A 105 50.90 -19.60 -35.39
N ALA A 106 52.20 -19.64 -35.72
CA ALA A 106 53.11 -18.50 -35.58
C ALA A 106 52.68 -17.26 -36.39
N ASP A 107 52.04 -17.46 -37.54
CA ASP A 107 51.51 -16.38 -38.38
C ASP A 107 50.38 -15.62 -37.69
N TRP A 108 49.53 -16.30 -36.91
CA TRP A 108 48.42 -15.68 -36.19
C TRP A 108 48.88 -14.91 -34.95
N ILE A 109 49.90 -15.40 -34.25
CA ILE A 109 50.59 -14.64 -33.19
C ILE A 109 51.21 -13.34 -33.76
N SER A 110 51.72 -13.38 -34.99
CA SER A 110 52.21 -12.18 -35.68
C SER A 110 51.06 -11.22 -36.03
N ARG A 111 49.93 -11.73 -36.53
CA ARG A 111 48.74 -10.95 -36.87
C ARG A 111 48.11 -10.29 -35.65
N GLU A 112 48.01 -10.97 -34.51
CA GLU A 112 47.55 -10.37 -33.25
C GLU A 112 48.38 -9.13 -32.89
N ARG A 113 49.72 -9.27 -32.90
CA ARG A 113 50.64 -8.14 -32.64
C ARG A 113 50.52 -7.04 -33.69
N GLN A 114 50.34 -7.38 -34.97
CA GLN A 114 50.26 -6.40 -36.05
C GLN A 114 48.94 -5.61 -36.03
N PHE A 115 47.81 -6.31 -35.86
CA PHE A 115 46.47 -5.70 -35.92
C PHE A 115 46.12 -4.97 -34.63
N MET A 116 46.35 -5.59 -33.47
CA MET A 116 46.07 -4.94 -32.19
C MET A 116 47.12 -3.87 -31.89
N GLY A 117 48.41 -4.19 -32.09
CA GLY A 117 49.53 -3.24 -31.91
C GLY A 117 49.45 -2.49 -30.59
N ASN A 118 49.69 -1.18 -30.63
CA ASN A 118 49.67 -0.32 -29.44
C ASN A 118 48.28 0.22 -29.07
N ALA A 119 47.20 -0.41 -29.56
CA ALA A 119 45.82 0.06 -29.34
C ALA A 119 45.06 -0.81 -28.32
N THR A 120 45.75 -1.48 -27.40
CA THR A 120 45.13 -2.25 -26.31
C THR A 120 44.94 -1.37 -25.07
N LEU A 121 44.04 -1.77 -24.17
CA LEU A 121 43.89 -1.08 -22.88
C LEU A 121 45.16 -1.14 -22.04
N LEU A 122 45.88 -2.26 -22.06
CA LEU A 122 47.16 -2.38 -21.35
C LEU A 122 48.19 -1.36 -21.87
N GLU A 123 48.33 -1.24 -23.18
CA GLU A 123 49.28 -0.30 -23.77
C GLU A 123 48.86 1.15 -23.56
N TRP A 124 47.57 1.44 -23.62
CA TRP A 124 47.04 2.75 -23.27
C TRP A 124 47.34 3.11 -21.81
N LEU A 125 47.13 2.20 -20.85
CA LEU A 125 47.47 2.43 -19.44
C LEU A 125 48.98 2.68 -19.25
N ASN A 126 49.85 1.98 -19.99
CA ASN A 126 51.28 2.26 -19.99
C ASN A 126 51.60 3.67 -20.49
N ASN A 127 50.99 4.08 -21.61
CA ASN A 127 51.15 5.42 -22.17
C ASN A 127 50.61 6.51 -21.23
N VAL A 128 49.47 6.28 -20.57
CA VAL A 128 48.91 7.19 -19.57
C VAL A 128 49.84 7.33 -18.37
N ARG A 129 50.38 6.23 -17.85
CA ARG A 129 51.38 6.27 -16.77
C ARG A 129 52.59 7.12 -17.16
N ASP A 130 53.13 6.91 -18.35
CA ASP A 130 54.33 7.60 -18.83
C ASP A 130 54.04 9.09 -19.08
N TYR A 131 52.87 9.43 -19.63
CA TYR A 131 52.42 10.80 -19.81
C TYR A 131 52.22 11.53 -18.47
N LEU A 132 51.56 10.90 -17.50
CA LEU A 132 51.40 11.43 -16.14
C LEU A 132 52.77 11.73 -15.50
N ALA A 133 53.77 10.86 -15.71
CA ALA A 133 55.13 11.08 -15.22
C ALA A 133 55.77 12.35 -15.80
N THR A 134 55.55 12.66 -17.09
CA THR A 134 56.04 13.92 -17.70
C THR A 134 55.39 15.17 -17.11
N MET A 135 54.17 15.04 -16.56
CA MET A 135 53.43 16.13 -15.92
C MET A 135 53.72 16.27 -14.42
N GLY A 136 54.62 15.45 -13.87
CA GLY A 136 54.94 15.45 -12.44
C GLY A 136 53.92 14.67 -11.58
N TYR A 137 53.14 13.78 -12.19
CA TYR A 137 52.23 12.87 -11.50
C TYR A 137 52.73 11.43 -11.57
N ARG A 138 52.41 10.64 -10.55
CA ARG A 138 52.75 9.21 -10.47
C ARG A 138 51.47 8.40 -10.33
N MET A 139 51.27 7.44 -11.24
CA MET A 139 50.25 6.41 -11.07
C MET A 139 50.74 5.40 -10.02
N VAL A 140 50.01 5.25 -8.93
CA VAL A 140 50.42 4.43 -7.77
C VAL A 140 50.24 2.95 -8.08
N THR A 141 49.09 2.58 -8.62
CA THR A 141 48.78 1.21 -9.04
C THR A 141 49.40 0.92 -10.42
N PRO A 142 50.20 -0.13 -10.59
CA PRO A 142 50.79 -0.46 -11.89
C PRO A 142 49.73 -0.78 -12.96
N PRO A 143 49.94 -0.42 -14.24
CA PRO A 143 49.05 -0.76 -15.35
C PRO A 143 48.63 -2.25 -15.43
N SER A 144 49.55 -3.17 -15.11
CA SER A 144 49.29 -4.62 -15.11
C SER A 144 48.32 -5.07 -14.02
N GLU A 145 48.25 -4.36 -12.89
CA GLU A 145 47.29 -4.66 -11.82
C GLU A 145 45.95 -3.97 -12.10
N ILE A 146 45.97 -2.79 -12.73
CA ILE A 146 44.75 -2.09 -13.14
C ILE A 146 43.99 -2.92 -14.18
N ILE A 147 44.68 -3.41 -15.23
CA ILE A 147 44.03 -4.13 -16.35
C ILE A 147 43.27 -5.39 -15.90
N ASP A 148 43.79 -6.11 -14.91
CA ASP A 148 43.17 -7.33 -14.36
C ASP A 148 41.88 -7.04 -13.59
N ASN A 149 41.78 -5.82 -13.03
CA ASN A 149 40.60 -5.38 -12.30
C ASN A 149 39.59 -4.62 -13.18
N ILE A 150 39.90 -4.31 -14.45
CA ILE A 150 38.96 -3.61 -15.34
C ILE A 150 37.70 -4.46 -15.58
N HIS A 151 36.54 -3.89 -15.24
CA HIS A 151 35.25 -4.40 -15.65
C HIS A 151 34.97 -3.96 -17.08
N LEU A 152 35.20 -4.87 -18.03
CA LEU A 152 34.89 -4.69 -19.44
C LEU A 152 33.87 -5.73 -19.84
N THR A 153 32.80 -5.29 -20.48
CA THR A 153 31.82 -6.18 -21.10
C THR A 153 31.56 -5.70 -22.52
N ILE A 154 31.81 -6.56 -23.50
CA ILE A 154 31.54 -6.26 -24.91
C ILE A 154 30.35 -7.08 -25.37
N ALA A 155 29.31 -6.43 -25.87
CA ALA A 155 28.07 -7.08 -26.23
C ALA A 155 27.44 -6.48 -27.49
N PRO A 156 26.58 -7.24 -28.20
CA PRO A 156 25.68 -6.66 -29.19
C PRO A 156 24.79 -5.61 -28.51
N LEU A 157 24.69 -4.42 -29.11
CA LEU A 157 23.75 -3.38 -28.67
C LEU A 157 22.43 -3.50 -29.42
N ASP A 158 22.52 -3.60 -30.73
CA ASP A 158 21.42 -3.88 -31.66
C ASP A 158 22.01 -4.60 -32.88
N SER A 159 21.20 -4.89 -33.90
CA SER A 159 21.63 -5.61 -35.09
C SER A 159 22.83 -4.99 -35.81
N PHE A 160 23.05 -3.68 -35.71
CA PHE A 160 24.09 -2.94 -36.44
C PHE A 160 25.13 -2.27 -35.54
N HIS A 161 25.04 -2.45 -34.22
CA HIS A 161 25.94 -1.82 -33.27
C HIS A 161 26.40 -2.79 -32.18
N ILE A 162 27.65 -2.63 -31.79
CA ILE A 162 28.26 -3.30 -30.63
C ILE A 162 28.55 -2.23 -29.60
N VAL A 163 28.43 -2.59 -28.33
CA VAL A 163 28.73 -1.69 -27.21
C VAL A 163 29.76 -2.34 -26.30
N ALA A 164 30.76 -1.54 -25.93
CA ALA A 164 31.65 -1.84 -24.83
C ALA A 164 31.21 -1.04 -23.60
N ASN A 165 30.93 -1.74 -22.52
CA ASN A 165 30.73 -1.18 -21.20
C ASN A 165 32.04 -1.33 -20.43
N VAL A 166 32.72 -0.21 -20.13
CA VAL A 166 34.01 -0.21 -19.44
C VAL A 166 33.95 0.59 -18.15
N THR A 167 34.48 0.00 -17.09
CA THR A 167 34.74 0.68 -15.81
C THR A 167 36.12 0.26 -15.31
N ILE A 168 36.99 1.24 -15.11
CA ILE A 168 38.29 1.02 -14.48
C ILE A 168 38.13 1.29 -12.98
N PRO A 169 38.12 0.27 -12.12
CA PRO A 169 37.96 0.49 -10.70
C PRO A 169 39.23 1.14 -10.13
N GLN A 170 39.00 2.15 -9.29
CA GLN A 170 39.98 2.73 -8.37
C GLN A 170 41.39 2.98 -8.95
N VAL A 171 41.55 4.11 -9.63
CA VAL A 171 42.85 4.64 -10.07
C VAL A 171 43.35 5.66 -9.05
N VAL A 172 44.57 5.44 -8.53
CA VAL A 172 45.23 6.36 -7.60
C VAL A 172 46.38 7.07 -8.30
N ILE A 173 46.32 8.40 -8.33
CA ILE A 173 47.34 9.28 -8.91
C ILE A 173 47.85 10.22 -7.82
N GLU A 174 49.16 10.29 -7.65
CA GLU A 174 49.84 11.16 -6.69
C GLU A 174 50.71 12.20 -7.41
N ASP A 175 50.98 13.34 -6.77
CA ASP A 175 51.97 14.31 -7.25
C ASP A 175 53.40 13.97 -6.79
N THR A 176 54.40 14.71 -7.27
CA THR A 176 55.81 14.54 -6.86
C THR A 176 56.09 14.69 -5.36
N SER A 177 55.13 15.22 -4.58
CA SER A 177 55.24 15.36 -3.13
C SER A 177 54.61 14.20 -2.35
N GLY A 178 54.03 13.20 -3.05
CA GLY A 178 53.34 12.06 -2.45
C GLY A 178 51.90 12.37 -2.03
N LYS A 179 51.32 13.47 -2.49
CA LYS A 179 49.92 13.82 -2.20
C LYS A 179 49.00 13.20 -3.24
N ILE A 180 47.94 12.52 -2.78
CA ILE A 180 46.90 11.95 -3.64
C ILE A 180 46.12 13.07 -4.35
N VAL A 181 46.14 13.05 -5.68
CA VAL A 181 45.48 14.01 -6.59
C VAL A 181 44.20 13.42 -7.17
N TYR A 182 44.16 12.11 -7.38
CA TYR A 182 42.98 11.38 -7.84
C TYR A 182 42.91 10.02 -7.15
N ASN A 183 41.74 9.64 -6.65
CA ASN A 183 41.48 8.33 -6.05
C ASN A 183 40.01 7.96 -6.26
N SER A 184 39.69 7.48 -7.46
CA SER A 184 38.33 7.08 -7.84
C SER A 184 38.34 6.17 -9.09
N SER A 185 37.20 5.65 -9.51
CA SER A 185 37.06 4.89 -10.76
C SER A 185 37.10 5.79 -11.99
N ILE A 186 37.34 5.22 -13.17
CA ILE A 186 37.19 5.91 -14.46
C ILE A 186 36.12 5.16 -15.27
N PRO A 187 34.92 5.74 -15.51
CA PRO A 187 34.46 7.06 -15.06
C PRO A 187 34.17 7.14 -13.53
N PRO A 188 34.15 8.34 -12.91
CA PRO A 188 33.91 8.50 -11.47
C PRO A 188 32.53 8.04 -10.98
N ARG A 189 31.55 7.92 -11.88
CA ARG A 189 30.20 7.40 -11.61
C ARG A 189 29.73 6.53 -12.76
N GLY A 190 29.12 5.40 -12.44
CA GLY A 190 28.56 4.48 -13.42
C GLY A 190 29.65 3.87 -14.31
N SER A 191 29.35 3.73 -15.59
CA SER A 191 30.24 3.09 -16.56
C SER A 191 30.27 3.88 -17.87
N LEU A 192 31.37 3.74 -18.61
CA LEU A 192 31.51 4.36 -19.92
C LEU A 192 30.99 3.39 -20.99
N TYR A 193 30.01 3.83 -21.78
CA TYR A 193 29.45 3.06 -22.89
C TYR A 193 30.01 3.57 -24.21
N VAL A 194 30.73 2.71 -24.94
CA VAL A 194 31.32 3.01 -26.24
C VAL A 194 30.63 2.20 -27.30
N VAL A 195 29.86 2.88 -28.17
CA VAL A 195 29.12 2.26 -29.27
C VAL A 195 29.96 2.30 -30.54
N VAL A 196 30.05 1.15 -31.22
CA VAL A 196 30.78 0.95 -32.48
C VAL A 196 29.83 0.33 -33.50
N PRO A 197 29.65 0.94 -34.68
CA PRO A 197 28.86 0.33 -35.74
C PRO A 197 29.63 -0.81 -36.39
N ILE A 198 28.91 -1.85 -36.81
CA ILE A 198 29.46 -2.93 -37.66
C ILE A 198 29.16 -2.70 -39.16
N THR A 199 28.56 -1.57 -39.49
CA THR A 199 28.31 -1.18 -40.88
C THR A 199 29.64 -1.08 -41.61
N ASP A 200 29.65 -1.50 -42.87
CA ASP A 200 30.84 -1.57 -43.71
C ASP A 200 31.89 -2.62 -43.28
N LEU A 201 31.61 -3.46 -42.29
CA LEU A 201 32.40 -4.66 -41.99
C LEU A 201 31.95 -5.85 -42.83
N GLU A 202 32.87 -6.77 -43.10
CA GLU A 202 32.57 -8.04 -43.76
C GLU A 202 31.74 -8.95 -42.83
N ASP A 203 30.74 -9.63 -43.40
CA ASP A 203 29.93 -10.63 -42.70
C ASP A 203 30.70 -11.95 -42.61
N PRO A 204 31.21 -12.32 -41.43
CA PRO A 204 32.09 -13.47 -41.28
C PRO A 204 31.38 -14.79 -41.59
N LEU A 205 30.06 -14.87 -41.39
CA LEU A 205 29.31 -16.11 -41.59
C LEU A 205 29.19 -16.47 -43.07
N VAL A 206 28.91 -15.49 -43.93
CA VAL A 206 28.76 -15.71 -45.38
C VAL A 206 30.08 -16.19 -45.99
N ALA A 207 31.18 -15.54 -45.63
CA ALA A 207 32.50 -15.93 -46.07
C ALA A 207 32.89 -17.31 -45.52
N HIS A 208 32.57 -17.61 -44.26
CA HIS A 208 32.83 -18.92 -43.65
C HIS A 208 32.05 -20.05 -44.35
N LEU A 209 30.72 -19.95 -44.45
CA LEU A 209 29.86 -20.98 -45.05
C LEU A 209 30.20 -21.26 -46.51
N THR A 210 30.68 -20.25 -47.24
CA THR A 210 31.08 -20.39 -48.65
C THR A 210 32.57 -20.71 -48.85
N LYS A 211 33.34 -20.89 -47.77
CA LYS A 211 34.81 -21.09 -47.78
C LYS A 211 35.54 -20.00 -48.58
N GLY A 212 35.16 -18.75 -48.35
CA GLY A 212 35.75 -17.55 -48.95
C GLY A 212 35.33 -17.29 -50.41
N ARG A 213 34.41 -18.06 -50.98
CA ARG A 213 33.96 -17.90 -52.38
C ARG A 213 32.97 -16.76 -52.58
N MET A 214 32.26 -16.37 -51.52
CA MET A 214 31.37 -15.23 -51.50
C MET A 214 31.71 -14.39 -50.26
N SER A 215 31.83 -13.08 -50.45
CA SER A 215 31.98 -12.13 -49.35
C SER A 215 30.87 -11.09 -49.46
N ARG A 216 30.42 -10.59 -48.31
CA ARG A 216 29.40 -9.55 -48.21
C ARG A 216 29.78 -8.57 -47.13
N VAL A 217 29.41 -7.31 -47.36
CA VAL A 217 29.60 -6.23 -46.40
C VAL A 217 28.26 -5.92 -45.74
N VAL A 218 28.25 -5.78 -44.42
CA VAL A 218 27.05 -5.45 -43.64
C VAL A 218 26.65 -4.01 -43.96
N LYS A 219 25.54 -3.87 -44.70
CA LYS A 219 24.94 -2.58 -45.02
C LYS A 219 23.46 -2.57 -44.65
N PRO A 220 23.01 -1.68 -43.76
CA PRO A 220 21.62 -1.65 -43.32
C PRO A 220 20.70 -1.28 -44.50
N CYS A 221 19.53 -1.91 -44.54
CA CYS A 221 18.41 -1.45 -45.35
C CYS A 221 17.89 -0.11 -44.79
N SER A 222 17.26 0.72 -45.62
CA SER A 222 16.56 1.92 -45.11
C SER A 222 15.46 1.58 -44.08
N PHE A 223 15.02 0.33 -44.08
CA PHE A 223 14.03 -0.27 -43.16
C PHE A 223 14.70 -1.35 -42.29
N ALA A 224 15.87 -1.00 -41.75
CA ALA A 224 16.76 -1.90 -41.02
C ALA A 224 16.13 -2.58 -39.80
N TYR A 225 15.04 -2.04 -39.22
CA TYR A 225 14.40 -2.60 -38.02
C TYR A 225 12.91 -2.89 -38.30
N PRO A 226 12.54 -4.08 -38.80
CA PRO A 226 11.20 -4.42 -39.30
C PRO A 226 10.08 -4.28 -38.25
N ASN A 227 10.38 -4.43 -36.96
CA ASN A 227 9.41 -4.20 -35.89
C ASN A 227 9.11 -2.71 -35.60
N LEU A 228 9.97 -1.79 -36.07
CA LEU A 228 9.81 -0.35 -35.87
C LEU A 228 9.44 0.36 -37.17
N THR A 229 9.90 -0.15 -38.31
CA THR A 229 9.55 0.36 -39.65
C THR A 229 9.52 -0.81 -40.63
N PRO A 230 8.34 -1.22 -41.11
CA PRO A 230 8.23 -2.32 -42.06
C PRO A 230 8.81 -1.92 -43.43
N PRO A 231 9.34 -2.87 -44.24
CA PRO A 231 9.98 -2.57 -45.51
C PRO A 231 8.99 -2.36 -46.67
N TYR A 232 7.84 -1.74 -46.39
CA TYR A 232 6.81 -1.40 -47.36
C TYR A 232 6.02 -0.17 -46.86
N TYR A 233 5.36 0.53 -47.78
CA TYR A 233 4.28 1.46 -47.44
C TYR A 233 2.94 0.75 -47.54
N LEU A 234 1.98 1.12 -46.68
CA LEU A 234 0.65 0.51 -46.62
C LEU A 234 -0.42 1.59 -46.64
N LEU A 235 -1.32 1.50 -47.62
CA LEU A 235 -2.59 2.22 -47.66
C LEU A 235 -3.74 1.22 -47.43
N THR A 236 -4.77 1.67 -46.74
CA THR A 236 -6.05 0.96 -46.61
C THR A 236 -7.14 1.69 -47.35
N GLY A 237 -8.10 0.98 -47.94
CA GLY A 237 -9.25 1.59 -48.59
C GLY A 237 -10.36 0.59 -48.84
N TYR A 238 -11.36 1.02 -49.62
CA TYR A 238 -12.49 0.19 -50.01
C TYR A 238 -12.46 -0.06 -51.51
N GLY A 239 -12.84 -1.25 -51.94
CA GLY A 239 -12.79 -1.62 -53.36
C GLY A 239 -13.97 -2.45 -53.84
N SER A 240 -13.97 -2.80 -55.13
CA SER A 240 -15.01 -3.62 -55.76
C SER A 240 -15.11 -5.05 -55.19
N ASP A 241 -16.25 -5.73 -55.39
CA ASP A 241 -16.40 -7.16 -55.05
C ASP A 241 -15.52 -8.03 -55.97
N PRO A 242 -14.58 -8.85 -55.42
CA PRO A 242 -13.64 -9.66 -56.18
C PRO A 242 -14.23 -10.86 -56.93
N SER A 243 -15.56 -10.97 -57.06
CA SER A 243 -16.22 -12.05 -57.82
C SER A 243 -15.69 -12.29 -59.25
N THR A 244 -15.02 -11.32 -59.86
CA THR A 244 -14.51 -11.38 -61.25
C THR A 244 -12.99 -11.25 -61.40
N TYR A 245 -12.22 -11.19 -60.31
CA TYR A 245 -10.76 -11.02 -60.36
C TYR A 245 -10.02 -11.63 -59.15
N PRO A 246 -8.70 -11.86 -59.22
CA PRO A 246 -7.93 -12.47 -58.14
C PRO A 246 -7.97 -11.66 -56.84
N LEU A 247 -8.08 -12.35 -55.69
CA LEU A 247 -8.07 -11.73 -54.36
C LEU A 247 -6.77 -11.00 -54.03
N LYS A 248 -5.67 -11.38 -54.68
CA LYS A 248 -4.36 -10.78 -54.52
C LYS A 248 -3.71 -10.69 -55.89
N PHE A 249 -3.15 -9.54 -56.23
CA PHE A 249 -2.29 -9.41 -57.39
C PHE A 249 -1.26 -8.30 -57.16
N ALA A 250 -0.19 -8.35 -57.96
CA ALA A 250 0.89 -7.38 -57.92
C ALA A 250 1.15 -6.79 -59.31
N ALA A 251 1.37 -5.49 -59.39
CA ALA A 251 1.72 -4.79 -60.62
C ALA A 251 2.36 -3.42 -60.30
N PRO A 252 3.19 -2.86 -61.20
CA PRO A 252 3.77 -1.54 -61.00
C PRO A 252 2.70 -0.43 -60.92
N PHE A 253 2.92 0.56 -60.06
CA PHE A 253 2.12 1.76 -59.98
C PHE A 253 2.44 2.73 -61.13
N SER A 254 1.47 3.57 -61.52
CA SER A 254 1.71 4.71 -62.39
C SER A 254 0.70 5.85 -62.17
N PRO A 255 1.11 7.12 -62.22
CA PRO A 255 0.19 8.25 -62.21
C PRO A 255 -0.43 8.51 -63.59
N VAL A 256 -0.08 7.69 -64.61
CA VAL A 256 -0.61 7.75 -65.97
C VAL A 256 -1.35 6.45 -66.29
N ILE A 257 -2.49 6.55 -66.99
CA ILE A 257 -3.29 5.38 -67.38
C ILE A 257 -2.46 4.45 -68.29
N SER A 258 -2.28 3.19 -67.88
CA SER A 258 -1.64 2.13 -68.68
C SER A 258 -2.30 0.78 -68.42
N SER A 259 -2.47 -0.02 -69.48
CA SER A 259 -3.19 -1.30 -69.43
C SER A 259 -2.49 -2.41 -68.65
N ASP A 260 -1.24 -2.21 -68.25
CA ASP A 260 -0.38 -3.13 -67.52
C ASP A 260 0.04 -2.60 -66.13
N ARG A 261 -0.49 -1.44 -65.71
CA ARG A 261 -0.13 -0.77 -64.45
C ARG A 261 -1.33 -0.35 -63.62
N VAL A 262 -1.12 -0.27 -62.31
CA VAL A 262 -2.11 0.24 -61.35
C VAL A 262 -2.05 1.76 -61.35
N TYR A 263 -3.12 2.41 -61.78
CA TYR A 263 -3.24 3.85 -61.69
C TYR A 263 -3.38 4.28 -60.22
N TYR A 264 -2.69 5.36 -59.83
CA TYR A 264 -2.93 6.01 -58.54
C TYR A 264 -3.11 7.53 -58.68
N GLY A 265 -4.03 8.10 -57.90
CA GLY A 265 -4.33 9.53 -57.91
C GLY A 265 -5.50 9.88 -57.00
N ASP A 266 -5.86 11.16 -56.89
CA ASP A 266 -6.95 11.56 -55.99
C ASP A 266 -8.32 11.23 -56.59
N THR A 267 -8.48 11.44 -57.90
CA THR A 267 -9.76 11.29 -58.61
C THR A 267 -9.67 10.26 -59.72
N TYR A 268 -10.81 9.66 -60.08
CA TYR A 268 -10.89 8.71 -61.19
C TYR A 268 -10.63 9.40 -62.55
N PRO A 269 -9.60 8.97 -63.33
CA PRO A 269 -9.17 9.68 -64.55
C PRO A 269 -9.84 9.20 -65.85
N GLY A 270 -10.66 8.15 -65.80
CA GLY A 270 -11.22 7.45 -66.97
C GLY A 270 -10.73 6.00 -67.10
N GLU A 271 -11.18 5.30 -68.15
CA GLU A 271 -10.89 3.88 -68.38
C GLU A 271 -9.51 3.62 -69.01
N GLY A 272 -8.99 2.39 -68.85
CA GLY A 272 -7.78 1.91 -69.53
C GLY A 272 -6.61 1.49 -68.62
N ALA A 273 -6.73 1.64 -67.30
CA ALA A 273 -5.72 1.15 -66.35
C ALA A 273 -5.97 -0.33 -65.97
N LEU A 274 -4.94 -1.00 -65.43
CA LEU A 274 -5.06 -2.36 -64.90
C LEU A 274 -5.96 -2.44 -63.67
N ALA A 275 -5.80 -1.44 -62.79
CA ALA A 275 -6.55 -1.24 -61.57
C ALA A 275 -6.40 0.23 -61.13
N TYR A 276 -7.22 0.69 -60.19
CA TYR A 276 -7.17 2.06 -59.68
C TYR A 276 -6.98 2.10 -58.16
N VAL A 277 -6.16 3.02 -57.67
CA VAL A 277 -5.99 3.35 -56.25
C VAL A 277 -6.25 4.84 -56.08
N LEU A 278 -7.40 5.18 -55.50
CA LEU A 278 -7.97 6.53 -55.51
C LEU A 278 -8.16 7.08 -54.09
N MET A 279 -7.98 8.39 -53.92
CA MET A 279 -8.41 9.04 -52.67
C MET A 279 -9.93 9.13 -52.62
N ASP A 280 -10.55 9.62 -53.69
CA ASP A 280 -11.98 9.85 -53.76
C ASP A 280 -12.73 8.64 -54.33
N LYS A 281 -13.97 8.48 -53.88
CA LYS A 281 -14.90 7.52 -54.48
C LYS A 281 -15.10 7.86 -55.96
N PRO A 282 -14.91 6.90 -56.89
CA PRO A 282 -15.06 7.15 -58.31
C PRO A 282 -16.52 7.51 -58.63
N SER A 283 -16.72 8.57 -59.43
CA SER A 283 -18.04 9.04 -59.85
C SER A 283 -18.74 8.07 -60.82
N THR A 284 -17.96 7.26 -61.54
CA THR A 284 -18.39 6.15 -62.39
C THR A 284 -17.67 4.89 -61.98
N VAL A 285 -18.38 3.77 -61.83
CA VAL A 285 -17.79 2.50 -61.37
C VAL A 285 -16.86 1.91 -62.45
N PRO A 286 -15.56 1.75 -62.18
CA PRO A 286 -14.62 1.14 -63.13
C PRO A 286 -14.92 -0.35 -63.38
N ALA A 287 -14.64 -0.83 -64.61
CA ALA A 287 -14.83 -2.24 -64.98
C ALA A 287 -13.72 -3.19 -64.48
N VAL A 288 -12.62 -2.63 -63.96
CA VAL A 288 -11.44 -3.34 -63.43
C VAL A 288 -11.34 -3.11 -61.91
N PRO A 289 -10.48 -3.84 -61.17
CA PRO A 289 -10.36 -3.66 -59.72
C PRO A 289 -10.02 -2.22 -59.36
N TYR A 290 -10.71 -1.66 -58.36
CA TYR A 290 -10.41 -0.32 -57.87
C TYR A 290 -10.45 -0.26 -56.35
N VAL A 291 -9.71 0.71 -55.82
CA VAL A 291 -9.64 1.09 -54.40
C VAL A 291 -9.94 2.58 -54.33
N PHE A 292 -10.75 3.00 -53.37
CA PHE A 292 -11.07 4.39 -53.08
C PHE A 292 -11.05 4.65 -51.56
N GLU A 293 -11.13 5.91 -51.15
CA GLU A 293 -11.02 6.32 -49.73
C GLU A 293 -9.70 5.82 -49.12
N THR A 294 -8.60 5.95 -49.87
CA THR A 294 -7.28 5.54 -49.39
C THR A 294 -6.90 6.31 -48.14
N SER A 295 -6.42 5.57 -47.15
CA SER A 295 -6.17 6.10 -45.82
C SER A 295 -4.96 5.46 -45.16
N ILE A 296 -4.36 6.20 -44.25
CA ILE A 296 -3.34 5.73 -43.30
C ILE A 296 -3.91 5.94 -41.90
N ASN A 297 -4.01 4.89 -41.10
CA ASN A 297 -4.61 4.92 -39.76
C ASN A 297 -6.01 5.57 -39.74
N GLY A 298 -6.81 5.37 -40.80
CA GLY A 298 -8.16 5.93 -40.93
C GLY A 298 -8.22 7.43 -41.22
N SER A 299 -7.10 8.06 -41.58
CA SER A 299 -7.09 9.42 -42.15
C SER A 299 -6.94 9.31 -43.66
N LEU A 300 -7.82 9.99 -44.43
CA LEU A 300 -7.73 10.00 -45.88
C LEU A 300 -6.39 10.62 -46.32
N VAL A 301 -5.71 9.95 -47.24
CA VAL A 301 -4.41 10.35 -47.77
C VAL A 301 -4.44 10.17 -49.27
N SER A 302 -3.94 11.19 -49.98
CA SER A 302 -3.69 11.14 -51.41
C SER A 302 -2.70 10.00 -51.72
N PRO A 303 -3.07 9.01 -52.58
CA PRO A 303 -2.15 7.97 -53.01
C PRO A 303 -0.85 8.52 -53.59
N SER A 304 -0.91 9.68 -54.25
CA SER A 304 0.24 10.34 -54.86
C SER A 304 1.27 10.88 -53.88
N SER A 305 0.92 11.00 -52.59
CA SER A 305 1.87 11.38 -51.53
C SER A 305 2.66 10.21 -50.96
N ILE A 306 2.28 8.98 -51.30
CA ILE A 306 2.82 7.75 -50.69
C ILE A 306 3.39 6.80 -51.76
N LEU A 307 2.69 6.62 -52.88
CA LEU A 307 3.06 5.68 -53.94
C LEU A 307 3.94 6.36 -55.01
N GLY A 308 5.03 5.69 -55.41
CA GLY A 308 5.90 6.15 -56.48
C GLY A 308 5.57 5.57 -57.87
N ASP A 309 5.93 6.30 -58.93
CA ASP A 309 5.76 5.82 -60.30
C ASP A 309 6.75 4.70 -60.60
N GLY A 310 6.25 3.55 -61.06
CA GLY A 310 7.03 2.35 -61.33
C GLY A 310 7.30 1.47 -60.11
N ASP A 311 6.90 1.89 -58.91
CA ASP A 311 7.05 1.10 -57.69
C ASP A 311 6.13 -0.13 -57.73
N MET A 312 6.60 -1.26 -57.19
CA MET A 312 5.85 -2.51 -57.21
C MET A 312 4.72 -2.50 -56.18
N GLY A 313 3.49 -2.43 -56.68
CA GLY A 313 2.28 -2.48 -55.88
C GLY A 313 1.76 -3.90 -55.65
N VAL A 314 1.25 -4.17 -54.46
CA VAL A 314 0.47 -5.38 -54.15
C VAL A 314 -0.89 -4.96 -53.62
N LEU A 315 -1.96 -5.39 -54.30
CA LEU A 315 -3.33 -5.14 -53.89
C LEU A 315 -3.92 -6.43 -53.32
N VAL A 316 -4.45 -6.34 -52.11
CA VAL A 316 -5.05 -7.46 -51.39
C VAL A 316 -6.48 -7.13 -51.03
N PHE A 317 -7.40 -7.79 -51.72
CA PHE A 317 -8.84 -7.70 -51.52
C PHE A 317 -9.25 -8.76 -50.51
N SER A 318 -9.75 -8.31 -49.36
CA SER A 318 -10.01 -9.18 -48.22
C SER A 318 -11.40 -8.93 -47.62
N GLY A 319 -12.19 -9.99 -47.53
CA GLY A 319 -13.55 -9.97 -46.97
C GLY A 319 -14.54 -9.18 -47.82
N ARG A 320 -15.85 -9.51 -47.76
CA ARG A 320 -16.84 -8.49 -48.10
C ARG A 320 -16.72 -7.37 -47.07
N ALA A 321 -16.80 -6.10 -47.47
CA ALA A 321 -17.09 -5.00 -46.57
C ALA A 321 -18.50 -5.32 -46.08
N ASP A 322 -18.52 -6.06 -45.00
CA ASP A 322 -19.68 -6.76 -44.52
C ASP A 322 -20.73 -5.71 -44.22
N GLN A 323 -21.91 -5.87 -44.84
CA GLN A 323 -23.16 -5.39 -44.25
C GLN A 323 -23.36 -5.96 -42.82
N SER A 324 -22.51 -6.91 -42.37
CA SER A 324 -22.42 -7.49 -41.02
C SER A 324 -21.27 -6.98 -40.12
N VAL A 325 -20.55 -5.89 -40.45
CA VAL A 325 -19.79 -5.20 -39.38
C VAL A 325 -20.83 -4.48 -38.53
N ASN A 326 -21.28 -5.15 -37.47
CA ASN A 326 -22.25 -4.58 -36.54
C ASN A 326 -21.62 -3.32 -35.92
N TRP A 327 -22.00 -2.16 -36.46
CA TRP A 327 -21.51 -0.84 -36.04
C TRP A 327 -22.50 -0.33 -35.01
N CYS A 328 -22.10 -0.39 -33.75
CA CYS A 328 -23.04 -0.30 -32.64
C CYS A 328 -23.58 1.11 -32.39
N ASP A 329 -22.84 2.14 -32.86
CA ASP A 329 -23.20 3.53 -32.69
C ASP A 329 -22.86 4.32 -33.96
N GLU A 330 -23.90 4.72 -34.70
CA GLU A 330 -23.76 5.43 -35.97
C GLU A 330 -23.28 6.89 -35.79
N ASN A 331 -23.31 7.43 -34.57
CA ASN A 331 -22.84 8.79 -34.30
C ASN A 331 -21.30 8.90 -34.36
N PHE A 332 -20.59 7.77 -34.33
CA PHE A 332 -19.14 7.70 -34.37
C PHE A 332 -18.62 7.07 -35.67
N ASN A 333 -17.65 7.72 -36.30
CA ASN A 333 -17.01 7.29 -37.54
C ASN A 333 -15.71 6.49 -37.34
N LYS A 334 -15.19 6.39 -36.10
CA LYS A 334 -14.01 5.56 -35.77
C LYS A 334 -14.29 4.69 -34.55
N ARG A 335 -13.57 3.56 -34.44
CA ARG A 335 -13.50 2.74 -33.22
C ARG A 335 -12.14 2.07 -33.06
N VAL A 336 -11.73 1.77 -31.84
CA VAL A 336 -10.61 0.85 -31.54
C VAL A 336 -11.14 -0.33 -30.74
N GLY A 337 -10.63 -1.52 -31.00
CA GLY A 337 -10.97 -2.73 -30.23
C GLY A 337 -9.98 -2.97 -29.10
N PHE A 338 -10.44 -3.57 -28.01
CA PHE A 338 -9.58 -4.15 -26.99
C PHE A 338 -10.20 -5.42 -26.41
N ARG A 339 -9.35 -6.33 -25.94
CA ARG A 339 -9.78 -7.62 -25.40
C ARG A 339 -9.35 -7.77 -23.95
N LEU A 340 -10.27 -8.23 -23.11
CA LEU A 340 -10.02 -8.61 -21.72
C LEU A 340 -9.94 -10.13 -21.64
N SER A 341 -8.77 -10.66 -21.28
CA SER A 341 -8.52 -12.10 -21.15
C SER A 341 -8.38 -12.50 -19.68
N GLY A 342 -9.04 -13.60 -19.29
CA GLY A 342 -8.94 -14.15 -17.93
C GLY A 342 -9.63 -13.30 -16.86
N ILE A 343 -10.70 -12.58 -17.22
CA ILE A 343 -11.53 -11.81 -16.29
C ILE A 343 -12.93 -12.43 -16.27
N ALA A 344 -13.48 -12.65 -15.08
CA ALA A 344 -14.82 -13.21 -14.95
C ALA A 344 -15.89 -12.16 -15.33
N ASN A 345 -17.03 -12.64 -15.82
CA ASN A 345 -18.19 -11.80 -16.05
C ASN A 345 -18.63 -11.14 -14.73
N ARG A 346 -19.06 -9.87 -14.79
CA ARG A 346 -19.40 -8.99 -13.66
C ARG A 346 -18.25 -8.62 -12.72
N SER A 347 -17.00 -8.91 -13.09
CA SER A 347 -15.85 -8.38 -12.35
C SER A 347 -15.71 -6.87 -12.56
N LEU A 348 -15.44 -6.16 -11.47
CA LEU A 348 -15.08 -4.75 -11.51
C LEU A 348 -13.59 -4.62 -11.86
N VAL A 349 -13.27 -3.84 -12.90
CA VAL A 349 -11.89 -3.58 -13.31
C VAL A 349 -11.65 -2.10 -13.55
N LEU A 350 -10.43 -1.66 -13.26
CA LEU A 350 -9.95 -0.32 -13.59
C LEU A 350 -9.08 -0.39 -14.84
N LEU A 351 -9.53 0.24 -15.92
CA LEU A 351 -8.76 0.36 -17.15
C LEU A 351 -7.89 1.62 -17.07
N LYS A 352 -6.61 1.47 -17.35
CA LYS A 352 -5.62 2.55 -17.39
C LYS A 352 -5.01 2.66 -18.78
N PHE A 353 -5.17 3.81 -19.42
CA PHE A 353 -4.65 4.10 -20.75
C PHE A 353 -3.74 5.32 -20.78
N ASP A 354 -2.91 5.40 -21.83
CA ASP A 354 -2.02 6.53 -22.12
C ASP A 354 -2.81 7.62 -22.89
N PRO A 355 -2.95 8.84 -22.35
CA PRO A 355 -3.67 9.94 -23.01
C PRO A 355 -3.08 10.35 -24.35
N SER A 356 -1.78 10.10 -24.57
CA SER A 356 -1.09 10.42 -25.82
C SER A 356 -1.35 9.40 -26.94
N SER A 357 -1.89 8.23 -26.59
CA SER A 357 -2.17 7.16 -27.54
C SER A 357 -3.54 7.33 -28.22
N VAL A 358 -3.65 6.92 -29.48
CA VAL A 358 -4.94 6.85 -30.19
C VAL A 358 -5.76 5.73 -29.56
N PRO A 359 -7.03 5.96 -29.17
CA PRO A 359 -7.91 7.05 -29.59
C PRO A 359 -7.91 8.26 -28.65
N PHE A 360 -7.30 8.16 -27.46
CA PHE A 360 -7.40 9.17 -26.40
C PHE A 360 -6.79 10.53 -26.80
N SER A 361 -5.77 10.54 -27.64
CA SER A 361 -5.22 11.80 -28.18
C SER A 361 -6.12 12.51 -29.19
N GLU A 362 -7.14 11.82 -29.73
CA GLU A 362 -8.07 12.37 -30.74
C GLU A 362 -9.47 12.66 -30.17
N ILE A 363 -9.78 12.18 -28.96
CA ILE A 363 -11.09 12.34 -28.33
C ILE A 363 -11.18 13.70 -27.62
N SER A 364 -12.22 14.47 -27.93
CA SER A 364 -12.60 15.67 -27.18
C SER A 364 -13.03 15.30 -25.76
N HIS A 365 -12.43 15.93 -24.75
CA HIS A 365 -12.71 15.65 -23.33
C HIS A 365 -12.56 16.90 -22.44
N SER A 366 -13.25 16.90 -21.29
CA SER A 366 -13.13 17.93 -20.24
C SER A 366 -12.53 17.36 -18.94
N GLY A 367 -11.90 16.18 -19.03
CA GLY A 367 -11.23 15.50 -17.94
C GLY A 367 -12.06 14.40 -17.27
N SER A 368 -13.35 14.63 -17.06
CA SER A 368 -14.29 13.59 -16.59
C SER A 368 -15.36 13.25 -17.62
N LEU A 369 -15.56 14.09 -18.64
CA LEU A 369 -16.47 13.85 -19.76
C LEU A 369 -15.65 13.65 -21.03
N ALA A 370 -16.06 12.71 -21.88
CA ALA A 370 -15.41 12.47 -23.17
C ALA A 370 -16.43 12.14 -24.28
N GLU A 371 -16.11 12.53 -25.51
CA GLU A 371 -16.85 12.18 -26.73
C GLU A 371 -16.51 10.77 -27.21
N MET A 372 -16.80 9.77 -26.36
CA MET A 372 -16.60 8.37 -26.69
C MET A 372 -17.72 7.49 -26.13
N ARG A 373 -17.89 6.31 -26.68
CA ARG A 373 -18.75 5.25 -26.11
C ARG A 373 -18.05 3.91 -26.18
N ILE A 374 -18.29 3.04 -25.20
CA ILE A 374 -17.74 1.68 -25.19
C ILE A 374 -18.87 0.69 -25.40
N TYR A 375 -18.71 -0.22 -26.35
CA TYR A 375 -19.66 -1.31 -26.63
C TYR A 375 -18.96 -2.65 -26.60
N THR A 376 -19.69 -3.71 -26.26
CA THR A 376 -19.24 -5.09 -26.51
C THR A 376 -19.25 -5.39 -28.01
N SER A 377 -18.57 -6.46 -28.42
CA SER A 377 -18.63 -6.98 -29.79
C SER A 377 -20.03 -7.37 -30.28
N THR A 378 -20.99 -7.54 -29.36
CA THR A 378 -22.41 -7.83 -29.63
C THR A 378 -23.30 -6.59 -29.63
N CYS A 379 -22.71 -5.39 -29.66
CA CYS A 379 -23.41 -4.11 -29.64
C CYS A 379 -24.29 -3.85 -28.42
N GLN A 380 -23.88 -4.38 -27.27
CA GLN A 380 -24.42 -3.95 -25.98
C GLN A 380 -23.55 -2.81 -25.44
N PRO A 381 -24.13 -1.69 -24.97
CA PRO A 381 -23.38 -0.66 -24.27
C PRO A 381 -22.63 -1.26 -23.09
N ALA A 382 -21.33 -0.98 -22.98
CA ALA A 382 -20.54 -1.42 -21.86
C ALA A 382 -20.88 -0.56 -20.63
N SER A 383 -20.90 -1.19 -19.46
CA SER A 383 -21.08 -0.50 -18.19
C SER A 383 -19.76 0.13 -17.75
N TYR A 384 -19.51 1.38 -18.16
CA TYR A 384 -18.30 2.11 -17.83
C TYR A 384 -18.56 3.46 -17.16
N TRP A 385 -17.55 3.96 -16.44
CA TRP A 385 -17.54 5.30 -15.86
C TRP A 385 -16.11 5.87 -15.87
N ILE A 386 -15.95 7.09 -16.36
CA ILE A 386 -14.68 7.79 -16.44
C ILE A 386 -14.39 8.42 -15.07
N GLU A 387 -13.38 7.90 -14.38
CA GLU A 387 -12.94 8.48 -13.13
C GLU A 387 -12.14 9.76 -13.39
N LYS A 388 -11.17 9.67 -14.30
CA LYS A 388 -10.19 10.72 -14.55
C LYS A 388 -9.61 10.61 -15.96
N TRP A 389 -9.32 11.74 -16.56
CA TRP A 389 -8.57 11.89 -17.80
C TRP A 389 -7.74 13.16 -17.74
N ASP A 390 -6.42 13.04 -17.68
CA ASP A 390 -5.51 14.19 -17.71
C ASP A 390 -4.33 13.95 -18.67
N SER A 391 -3.28 14.77 -18.61
CA SER A 391 -2.10 14.61 -19.46
C SER A 391 -1.22 13.40 -19.12
N SER A 392 -1.48 12.72 -17.99
CA SER A 392 -0.67 11.61 -17.50
C SER A 392 -1.35 10.25 -17.68
N GLU A 393 -2.65 10.15 -17.43
CA GLU A 393 -3.40 8.89 -17.51
C GLU A 393 -4.89 9.09 -17.80
N VAL A 394 -5.50 8.08 -18.43
CA VAL A 394 -6.95 7.94 -18.55
C VAL A 394 -7.39 6.73 -17.73
N LEU A 395 -8.31 6.95 -16.79
CA LEU A 395 -8.82 5.95 -15.85
C LEU A 395 -10.31 5.75 -16.06
N ILE A 396 -10.69 4.53 -16.44
CA ILE A 396 -12.07 4.15 -16.75
C ILE A 396 -12.41 2.90 -15.96
N TRP A 397 -13.42 2.98 -15.11
CA TRP A 397 -14.00 1.81 -14.48
C TRP A 397 -14.90 1.08 -15.46
N LEU A 398 -14.82 -0.24 -15.45
CA LEU A 398 -15.63 -1.12 -16.27
C LEU A 398 -16.18 -2.27 -15.43
N ASN A 399 -17.49 -2.48 -15.50
CA ASN A 399 -18.11 -3.73 -15.08
C ASN A 399 -18.14 -4.68 -16.28
N VAL A 400 -17.35 -5.74 -16.20
CA VAL A 400 -17.07 -6.63 -17.34
C VAL A 400 -18.32 -7.41 -17.72
N THR A 401 -18.88 -7.16 -18.91
CA THR A 401 -20.06 -7.85 -19.46
C THR A 401 -19.75 -8.71 -20.70
N GLY A 402 -18.50 -8.71 -21.15
CA GLY A 402 -18.00 -9.47 -22.29
C GLY A 402 -16.46 -9.55 -22.33
N THR A 403 -15.92 -10.17 -23.36
CA THR A 403 -14.47 -10.34 -23.57
C THR A 403 -13.87 -9.30 -24.50
N ASP A 404 -14.62 -8.93 -25.54
CA ASP A 404 -14.15 -8.05 -26.61
C ASP A 404 -15.00 -6.77 -26.61
N TYR A 405 -14.32 -5.64 -26.55
CA TYR A 405 -14.92 -4.32 -26.46
C TYR A 405 -14.40 -3.42 -27.58
N TYR A 406 -15.18 -2.40 -27.91
CA TYR A 406 -14.83 -1.36 -28.86
C TYR A 406 -15.08 0.01 -28.24
N ILE A 407 -14.08 0.89 -28.28
CA ILE A 407 -14.19 2.31 -27.95
C ILE A 407 -14.49 3.05 -29.25
N TYR A 408 -15.69 3.58 -29.36
CA TYR A 408 -16.16 4.41 -30.48
C TYR A 408 -15.84 5.88 -30.20
N TYR A 409 -15.35 6.58 -31.22
CA TYR A 409 -14.95 7.99 -31.14
C TYR A 409 -14.97 8.66 -32.52
N SER A 410 -14.85 9.99 -32.56
CA SER A 410 -14.78 10.77 -33.81
C SER A 410 -14.01 12.06 -33.57
N PRO A 411 -12.89 12.29 -34.29
CA PRO A 411 -12.14 13.54 -34.14
C PRO A 411 -13.02 14.74 -34.55
N GLY A 412 -13.21 15.69 -33.64
CA GLY A 412 -13.99 16.91 -33.90
C GLY A 412 -15.49 16.69 -34.09
N SER A 413 -16.06 15.58 -33.59
CA SER A 413 -17.51 15.41 -33.58
C SER A 413 -18.22 16.46 -32.71
N GLN A 414 -19.53 16.62 -32.91
CA GLN A 414 -20.40 17.43 -32.03
C GLN A 414 -21.27 16.51 -31.17
N VAL A 415 -20.74 15.34 -30.79
CA VAL A 415 -21.47 14.39 -29.92
C VAL A 415 -21.36 14.89 -28.49
N GLN A 416 -22.46 14.83 -27.72
CA GLN A 416 -22.43 15.27 -26.33
C GLN A 416 -21.45 14.41 -25.50
N PRO A 417 -20.43 15.04 -24.86
CA PRO A 417 -19.50 14.34 -23.98
C PRO A 417 -20.25 13.63 -22.84
N SER A 418 -19.82 12.43 -22.48
CA SER A 418 -20.40 11.66 -21.37
C SER A 418 -19.33 11.14 -20.43
N ARG A 419 -19.66 11.06 -19.14
CA ARG A 419 -18.85 10.42 -18.11
C ARG A 419 -19.07 8.90 -18.06
N GLY A 420 -20.15 8.41 -18.67
CA GLY A 420 -20.72 7.11 -18.33
C GLY A 420 -21.53 7.17 -17.02
N TYR A 421 -22.06 6.03 -16.59
CA TYR A 421 -22.96 5.96 -15.42
C TYR A 421 -22.34 5.07 -14.35
N LEU A 422 -21.99 5.68 -13.21
CA LEU A 422 -21.38 4.97 -12.09
C LEU A 422 -22.30 3.84 -11.58
N SER A 423 -23.61 4.08 -11.55
CA SER A 423 -24.64 3.08 -11.22
C SER A 423 -24.57 1.81 -12.08
N ASN A 424 -24.20 1.94 -13.36
CA ASN A 424 -24.08 0.77 -14.23
C ASN A 424 -22.83 -0.06 -13.91
N VAL A 425 -21.81 0.59 -13.35
CA VAL A 425 -20.55 -0.05 -12.97
C VAL A 425 -20.69 -0.78 -11.63
N VAL A 426 -21.17 -0.08 -10.60
CA VAL A 426 -21.15 -0.57 -9.21
C VAL A 426 -22.53 -0.86 -8.62
N GLY A 427 -23.61 -0.71 -9.39
CA GLY A 427 -24.98 -0.89 -8.89
C GLY A 427 -25.36 0.22 -7.93
N ASP A 428 -25.93 -0.14 -6.78
CA ASP A 428 -26.32 0.80 -5.72
C ASP A 428 -25.15 1.18 -4.78
N ASN A 429 -23.93 0.68 -5.06
CA ASN A 429 -22.77 0.86 -4.20
C ASN A 429 -22.04 2.20 -4.38
N TYR A 430 -22.80 3.31 -4.42
CA TYR A 430 -22.23 4.64 -4.59
C TYR A 430 -23.11 5.76 -4.03
N TYR A 431 -22.49 6.91 -3.76
CA TYR A 431 -23.16 8.20 -3.63
C TYR A 431 -22.46 9.25 -4.48
N THR A 432 -23.19 10.30 -4.83
CA THR A 432 -22.67 11.47 -5.55
C THR A 432 -23.15 12.75 -4.90
N ASN A 433 -22.30 13.79 -4.89
CA ASN A 433 -22.59 15.12 -4.36
C ASN A 433 -23.10 15.09 -2.91
N VAL A 434 -22.35 14.45 -2.02
CA VAL A 434 -22.67 14.39 -0.59
C VAL A 434 -21.87 15.46 0.15
N THR A 435 -22.55 16.39 0.81
CA THR A 435 -21.91 17.36 1.69
C THR A 435 -22.16 16.98 3.15
N LEU A 436 -21.10 16.91 3.94
CA LEU A 436 -21.16 16.60 5.38
C LEU A 436 -20.59 17.74 6.20
N SER A 437 -21.39 18.26 7.13
CA SER A 437 -20.95 19.19 8.17
C SER A 437 -20.28 18.43 9.33
N PRO A 438 -19.45 19.10 10.16
CA PRO A 438 -18.77 18.45 11.27
C PRO A 438 -19.73 17.72 12.23
N GLY A 439 -19.33 16.52 12.64
CA GLY A 439 -20.13 15.64 13.49
C GLY A 439 -21.21 14.85 12.75
N GLN A 440 -21.42 15.09 11.45
CA GLN A 440 -22.29 14.27 10.62
C GLN A 440 -21.57 13.02 10.10
N ARG A 441 -22.35 11.95 9.92
CA ARG A 441 -21.92 10.73 9.23
C ARG A 441 -23.02 10.21 8.33
N VAL A 442 -22.62 9.57 7.23
CA VAL A 442 -23.54 8.90 6.29
C VAL A 442 -23.15 7.44 6.18
N PHE A 443 -24.13 6.55 6.42
CA PHE A 443 -23.93 5.12 6.26
C PHE A 443 -23.72 4.75 4.78
N LEU A 444 -22.68 3.97 4.51
CA LEU A 444 -22.40 3.43 3.18
C LEU A 444 -22.93 2.00 3.07
N PHE A 445 -22.32 1.06 3.80
CA PHE A 445 -22.67 -0.36 3.72
C PHE A 445 -22.11 -1.15 4.92
N ASN A 446 -22.52 -2.42 5.01
CA ASN A 446 -21.93 -3.42 5.90
C ASN A 446 -21.16 -4.46 5.10
N THR A 447 -20.03 -4.96 5.62
CA THR A 447 -19.26 -6.03 4.98
C THR A 447 -18.62 -6.98 6.00
N THR A 448 -18.38 -8.22 5.57
CA THR A 448 -17.49 -9.20 6.21
C THR A 448 -16.29 -9.54 5.33
N GLU A 449 -16.34 -9.18 4.05
CA GLU A 449 -15.32 -9.48 3.04
C GLU A 449 -14.41 -8.29 2.79
N PRO A 450 -13.19 -8.50 2.26
CA PRO A 450 -12.31 -7.43 1.82
C PRO A 450 -12.97 -6.54 0.75
N VAL A 451 -12.97 -5.24 1.01
CA VAL A 451 -13.58 -4.22 0.15
C VAL A 451 -12.66 -3.02 0.03
N PHE A 452 -12.87 -2.23 -1.02
CA PHE A 452 -12.30 -0.89 -1.11
C PHE A 452 -13.43 0.14 -1.13
N VAL A 453 -13.14 1.33 -0.61
CA VAL A 453 -13.97 2.53 -0.76
C VAL A 453 -13.13 3.59 -1.43
N ARG A 454 -13.59 4.08 -2.57
CA ARG A 454 -12.91 5.10 -3.37
C ARG A 454 -13.78 6.33 -3.46
N TYR A 455 -13.20 7.50 -3.23
CA TYR A 455 -13.93 8.75 -3.21
C TYR A 455 -13.09 9.93 -3.66
N GLN A 456 -13.77 10.98 -4.11
CA GLN A 456 -13.19 12.30 -4.32
C GLN A 456 -13.84 13.30 -3.38
N VAL A 457 -13.00 14.04 -2.67
CA VAL A 457 -13.46 15.00 -1.66
C VAL A 457 -12.65 16.30 -1.74
N ASN A 458 -13.32 17.41 -1.46
CA ASN A 458 -12.71 18.69 -1.14
C ASN A 458 -13.35 19.30 0.11
N GLY A 459 -12.57 20.06 0.86
CA GLY A 459 -13.07 20.88 1.96
C GLY A 459 -13.61 22.23 1.48
N ASP A 460 -14.60 22.78 2.19
CA ASP A 460 -15.14 24.12 1.90
C ASP A 460 -14.13 25.26 2.14
N LYS A 461 -13.13 25.05 3.02
CA LYS A 461 -12.08 26.01 3.38
C LYS A 461 -10.76 25.31 3.72
N ASN A 462 -9.66 26.07 3.68
CA ASN A 462 -8.27 25.59 3.85
C ASN A 462 -7.88 25.28 5.31
N SER A 463 -8.83 24.99 6.19
CA SER A 463 -8.52 24.64 7.58
C SER A 463 -9.13 23.29 7.95
N ASP A 464 -8.28 22.48 8.58
CA ASP A 464 -8.50 21.12 9.09
C ASP A 464 -9.91 20.54 8.89
N PHE A 465 -10.17 19.76 7.83
CA PHE A 465 -11.51 19.21 7.62
C PHE A 465 -11.70 17.81 8.23
N ASN A 466 -10.61 17.07 8.54
CA ASN A 466 -10.62 15.74 9.19
C ASN A 466 -11.78 14.84 8.71
N GLY A 467 -11.91 14.70 7.40
CA GLY A 467 -12.98 13.96 6.75
C GLY A 467 -12.46 12.79 5.92
N GLY A 468 -13.29 11.77 5.76
CA GLY A 468 -12.95 10.54 5.05
C GLY A 468 -13.89 9.39 5.39
N ILE A 469 -13.31 8.24 5.75
CA ILE A 469 -14.05 7.00 6.04
C ILE A 469 -13.96 6.64 7.52
N GLU A 470 -15.09 6.24 8.10
CA GLU A 470 -15.16 5.60 9.40
C GLU A 470 -15.59 4.14 9.25
N VAL A 471 -14.86 3.24 9.91
CA VAL A 471 -15.19 1.81 9.98
C VAL A 471 -15.46 1.46 11.43
N THR A 472 -16.66 0.98 11.71
CA THR A 472 -17.09 0.55 13.05
C THR A 472 -17.27 -0.96 13.06
N THR A 473 -16.77 -1.63 14.10
CA THR A 473 -16.97 -3.06 14.30
C THR A 473 -17.19 -3.37 15.78
N PRO A 474 -18.07 -4.32 16.13
CA PRO A 474 -18.04 -4.92 17.46
C PRO A 474 -16.72 -5.68 17.63
N VAL A 475 -16.10 -5.49 18.78
CA VAL A 475 -14.94 -6.26 19.24
C VAL A 475 -15.31 -6.85 20.59
N GLU A 476 -14.96 -8.11 20.82
CA GLU A 476 -15.04 -8.67 22.17
C GLU A 476 -14.03 -7.93 23.05
N GLY A 477 -14.55 -7.11 23.95
CA GLY A 477 -13.78 -6.31 24.89
C GLY A 477 -14.33 -6.46 26.31
N PRO A 478 -13.55 -6.06 27.32
CA PRO A 478 -14.00 -6.12 28.70
C PRO A 478 -15.24 -5.23 28.89
N ALA A 479 -16.37 -5.84 29.23
CA ALA A 479 -17.62 -5.18 29.54
C ALA A 479 -17.50 -4.36 30.81
N ASN A 480 -18.31 -3.31 30.97
CA ASN A 480 -18.41 -2.63 32.27
C ASN A 480 -19.35 -3.39 33.23
N VAL A 481 -19.08 -4.69 33.37
CA VAL A 481 -19.81 -5.60 34.24
C VAL A 481 -18.81 -6.51 34.94
N LEU A 482 -18.88 -6.55 36.27
CA LEU A 482 -18.21 -7.55 37.08
C LEU A 482 -19.19 -8.67 37.41
N HIS A 483 -18.76 -9.91 37.24
CA HIS A 483 -19.45 -11.11 37.70
C HIS A 483 -18.81 -11.55 39.01
N VAL A 484 -19.65 -11.71 40.03
CA VAL A 484 -19.27 -12.11 41.38
C VAL A 484 -19.97 -13.43 41.72
N ALA A 485 -19.22 -14.52 41.70
CA ALA A 485 -19.70 -15.83 42.09
C ALA A 485 -19.53 -16.00 43.60
N LEU A 486 -20.65 -16.12 44.33
CA LEU A 486 -20.67 -16.28 45.78
C LEU A 486 -20.94 -17.75 46.14
N ASN A 487 -19.92 -18.42 46.65
CA ASN A 487 -20.00 -19.83 47.03
C ASN A 487 -20.23 -19.96 48.54
N TYR A 488 -21.22 -20.76 48.92
CA TYR A 488 -21.55 -21.10 50.31
C TYR A 488 -21.99 -22.57 50.38
N PRO A 489 -21.60 -23.35 51.41
CA PRO A 489 -21.85 -24.79 51.45
C PRO A 489 -23.30 -25.18 51.74
N PHE A 490 -24.15 -24.20 52.06
CA PHE A 490 -25.57 -24.41 52.39
C PHE A 490 -26.45 -23.53 51.49
N GLY A 491 -27.65 -23.99 51.16
CA GLY A 491 -28.64 -23.14 50.48
C GLY A 491 -29.33 -22.22 51.50
N VAL A 492 -29.13 -20.91 51.37
CA VAL A 492 -29.76 -19.89 52.22
C VAL A 492 -30.24 -18.75 51.35
N ALA A 493 -31.53 -18.45 51.44
CA ALA A 493 -32.17 -17.40 50.65
C ALA A 493 -32.32 -16.11 51.44
N ASP A 494 -32.40 -14.98 50.73
CA ASP A 494 -32.72 -13.67 51.27
C ASP A 494 -31.76 -13.24 52.40
N VAL A 495 -30.45 -13.28 52.13
CA VAL A 495 -29.41 -12.95 53.11
C VAL A 495 -28.60 -11.72 52.69
N GLN A 496 -28.09 -10.98 53.69
CA GLN A 496 -27.21 -9.83 53.46
C GLN A 496 -25.76 -10.29 53.43
N VAL A 497 -25.09 -10.00 52.31
CA VAL A 497 -23.76 -10.51 52.02
C VAL A 497 -22.84 -9.35 51.64
N PRO A 498 -21.64 -9.25 52.24
CA PRO A 498 -20.65 -8.29 51.78
C PRO A 498 -19.90 -8.84 50.56
N VAL A 499 -19.76 -8.02 49.53
CA VAL A 499 -18.94 -8.26 48.33
C VAL A 499 -17.74 -7.31 48.41
N TYR A 500 -16.53 -7.84 48.18
CA TYR A 500 -15.31 -7.05 48.27
C TYR A 500 -14.66 -6.93 46.89
N LEU A 501 -14.47 -5.69 46.48
CA LEU A 501 -13.69 -5.40 45.28
C LEU A 501 -12.29 -5.01 45.73
N ASN A 502 -11.29 -5.81 45.39
CA ASN A 502 -9.89 -5.41 45.58
C ASN A 502 -9.55 -4.19 44.69
N SER A 503 -8.37 -3.61 44.87
CA SER A 503 -7.90 -2.44 44.10
C SER A 503 -7.98 -2.61 42.58
N THR A 504 -7.76 -3.83 42.05
CA THR A 504 -7.88 -4.12 40.61
C THR A 504 -9.29 -3.88 40.09
N TRP A 505 -10.32 -4.26 40.85
CA TRP A 505 -11.71 -4.11 40.45
C TRP A 505 -12.29 -2.75 40.85
N ALA A 506 -11.97 -2.26 42.05
CA ALA A 506 -12.48 -0.99 42.57
C ALA A 506 -12.03 0.22 41.74
N SER A 507 -10.78 0.22 41.25
CA SER A 507 -10.23 1.30 40.42
C SER A 507 -10.84 1.40 39.02
N LEU A 508 -11.52 0.35 38.52
CA LEU A 508 -12.20 0.36 37.22
C LEU A 508 -13.55 1.07 37.27
N VAL A 509 -14.15 1.17 38.45
CA VAL A 509 -15.49 1.70 38.64
C VAL A 509 -15.40 3.20 38.95
N PRO A 510 -16.11 4.07 38.20
CA PRO A 510 -16.16 5.49 38.53
C PRO A 510 -16.74 5.72 39.92
N HIS A 511 -15.97 6.33 40.80
CA HIS A 511 -16.32 6.53 42.21
C HIS A 511 -15.81 7.88 42.75
N SER A 512 -16.39 8.33 43.85
CA SER A 512 -16.00 9.56 44.56
C SER A 512 -16.43 9.46 46.03
N GLY A 513 -15.46 9.36 46.93
CA GLY A 513 -15.73 8.98 48.32
C GLY A 513 -16.41 7.61 48.38
N ASN A 514 -17.31 7.39 49.36
CA ASN A 514 -18.07 6.14 49.49
C ASN A 514 -19.28 6.07 48.53
N MET A 515 -19.15 6.59 47.32
CA MET A 515 -20.19 6.54 46.29
C MET A 515 -19.58 6.04 44.98
N ALA A 516 -20.33 5.22 44.24
CA ALA A 516 -19.90 4.68 42.95
C ALA A 516 -21.04 4.74 41.93
N ARG A 517 -20.69 4.72 40.64
CA ARG A 517 -21.66 4.67 39.54
C ARG A 517 -21.94 3.22 39.16
N ILE A 518 -22.78 2.56 39.95
CA ILE A 518 -23.09 1.12 39.81
C ILE A 518 -24.58 0.80 39.88
N ARG A 519 -24.95 -0.35 39.32
CA ARG A 519 -26.20 -1.11 39.56
C ARG A 519 -25.88 -2.59 39.75
N VAL A 520 -26.69 -3.29 40.51
CA VAL A 520 -26.43 -4.68 40.91
C VAL A 520 -27.60 -5.57 40.52
N TYR A 521 -27.32 -6.73 39.91
CA TYR A 521 -28.32 -7.68 39.41
C TYR A 521 -28.04 -9.10 39.91
N SER A 522 -29.08 -9.93 40.00
CA SER A 522 -28.96 -11.35 40.34
C SER A 522 -28.94 -12.28 39.12
N ASP A 523 -29.06 -11.75 37.90
CA ASP A 523 -29.08 -12.51 36.64
C ASP A 523 -28.19 -11.88 35.57
N SER A 524 -27.65 -12.72 34.69
CA SER A 524 -26.76 -12.33 33.60
C SER A 524 -27.44 -11.54 32.49
N ASP A 525 -28.78 -11.56 32.41
CA ASP A 525 -29.58 -10.78 31.46
C ASP A 525 -29.90 -9.37 31.99
N PHE A 526 -29.47 -9.03 33.20
CA PHE A 526 -29.67 -7.75 33.88
C PHE A 526 -31.15 -7.34 34.02
N THR A 527 -32.02 -8.33 34.28
CA THR A 527 -33.47 -8.11 34.37
C THR A 527 -33.97 -7.94 35.80
N THR A 528 -33.26 -8.52 36.77
CA THR A 528 -33.62 -8.55 38.19
C THR A 528 -32.59 -7.74 38.99
N GLU A 529 -32.87 -6.45 39.17
CA GLU A 529 -32.05 -5.55 39.97
C GLU A 529 -32.25 -5.86 41.46
N ILE A 530 -31.15 -5.97 42.22
CA ILE A 530 -31.16 -6.25 43.66
C ILE A 530 -30.62 -5.05 44.44
N PRO A 531 -31.12 -4.80 45.67
CA PRO A 531 -30.65 -3.68 46.47
C PRO A 531 -29.20 -3.89 46.91
N PHE A 532 -28.45 -2.78 46.96
CA PHE A 532 -27.07 -2.75 47.45
C PHE A 532 -26.82 -1.53 48.32
N TRP A 533 -25.76 -1.57 49.12
CA TRP A 533 -25.26 -0.42 49.89
C TRP A 533 -23.74 -0.43 49.98
N ILE A 534 -23.11 0.72 49.76
CA ILE A 534 -21.66 0.89 49.78
C ILE A 534 -21.24 1.32 51.17
N GLU A 535 -20.56 0.42 51.87
CA GLU A 535 -19.99 0.70 53.19
C GLU A 535 -18.74 1.57 53.07
N TYR A 536 -17.86 1.17 52.15
CA TYR A 536 -16.54 1.74 51.95
C TYR A 536 -16.14 1.68 50.48
N TRP A 537 -15.51 2.75 49.98
CA TRP A 537 -14.89 2.76 48.65
C TRP A 537 -13.71 3.72 48.57
N ASP A 538 -12.57 3.23 48.08
CA ASP A 538 -11.46 4.03 47.57
C ASP A 538 -10.70 3.30 46.43
N ASP A 539 -9.59 3.86 45.97
CA ASP A 539 -8.71 3.23 44.97
C ASP A 539 -8.03 1.93 45.47
N GLY A 540 -8.01 1.70 46.80
CA GLY A 540 -7.43 0.53 47.45
C GLY A 540 -8.39 -0.66 47.55
N GLY A 541 -9.70 -0.41 47.55
CA GLY A 541 -10.75 -1.43 47.51
C GLY A 541 -12.14 -0.89 47.84
N ALA A 542 -13.15 -1.76 47.77
CA ALA A 542 -14.52 -1.40 48.12
C ALA A 542 -15.26 -2.57 48.81
N ILE A 543 -16.18 -2.22 49.71
CA ILE A 543 -17.13 -3.17 50.34
C ILE A 543 -18.55 -2.75 49.98
N ILE A 544 -19.25 -3.67 49.34
CA ILE A 544 -20.61 -3.49 48.84
C ILE A 544 -21.48 -4.58 49.46
N TRP A 545 -22.48 -4.18 50.25
CA TRP A 545 -23.46 -5.11 50.77
C TRP A 545 -24.59 -5.33 49.76
N VAL A 546 -24.97 -6.57 49.55
CA VAL A 546 -26.08 -6.98 48.67
C VAL A 546 -27.03 -7.91 49.40
N ARG A 547 -28.30 -7.93 48.99
CA ARG A 547 -29.31 -8.87 49.50
C ARG A 547 -29.61 -9.91 48.42
N THR A 548 -29.19 -11.15 48.63
CA THR A 548 -29.24 -12.21 47.62
C THR A 548 -29.37 -13.60 48.23
N ASP A 549 -29.48 -14.63 47.39
CA ASP A 549 -29.45 -16.04 47.77
C ASP A 549 -28.02 -16.60 47.66
N LEU A 550 -27.67 -17.55 48.53
CA LEU A 550 -26.36 -18.22 48.56
C LEU A 550 -26.51 -19.74 48.46
N PRO A 551 -25.63 -20.45 47.72
CA PRO A 551 -24.70 -19.90 46.73
C PRO A 551 -25.44 -19.25 45.57
N GLY A 552 -24.84 -18.23 44.94
CA GLY A 552 -25.48 -17.48 43.86
C GLY A 552 -24.52 -16.51 43.17
N ASP A 553 -24.98 -15.96 42.05
CA ASP A 553 -24.20 -15.03 41.23
C ASP A 553 -24.76 -13.60 41.37
N VAL A 554 -23.84 -12.63 41.40
CA VAL A 554 -24.15 -11.21 41.46
C VAL A 554 -23.41 -10.50 40.34
N TYR A 555 -24.13 -9.64 39.61
CA TYR A 555 -23.58 -8.88 38.49
C TYR A 555 -23.58 -7.39 38.81
N ILE A 556 -22.40 -6.78 38.85
CA ILE A 556 -22.22 -5.35 39.14
C ILE A 556 -21.93 -4.63 37.82
N LYS A 557 -22.92 -3.90 37.30
CA LYS A 557 -22.78 -3.02 36.14
C LYS A 557 -22.27 -1.66 36.58
N PHE A 558 -21.30 -1.10 35.85
CA PHE A 558 -20.71 0.20 36.17
C PHE A 558 -20.55 1.10 34.93
N GLY A 559 -20.43 2.42 35.11
CA GLY A 559 -20.18 3.35 34.01
C GLY A 559 -20.61 4.79 34.29
N ASP A 560 -20.06 5.74 33.54
CA ASP A 560 -20.35 7.18 33.73
C ASP A 560 -21.82 7.55 33.48
N GLU A 561 -22.53 6.72 32.71
CA GLU A 561 -23.96 6.84 32.44
C GLU A 561 -24.85 6.53 33.65
N LEU A 562 -24.32 5.82 34.65
CA LEU A 562 -25.05 5.48 35.87
C LEU A 562 -24.95 6.61 36.90
N PRO A 563 -25.98 6.84 37.72
CA PRO A 563 -25.94 7.86 38.77
C PRO A 563 -24.89 7.50 39.82
N LEU A 564 -24.17 8.52 40.30
CA LEU A 564 -23.30 8.36 41.47
C LEU A 564 -24.18 8.13 42.70
N THR A 565 -24.00 7.01 43.40
CA THR A 565 -24.86 6.61 44.51
C THR A 565 -24.08 5.88 45.61
N ARG A 566 -24.56 5.95 46.86
CA ARG A 566 -24.11 5.11 47.98
C ARG A 566 -24.93 3.81 48.09
N GLY A 567 -25.99 3.66 47.29
CA GLY A 567 -26.97 2.59 47.43
C GLY A 567 -28.03 2.88 48.50
N ASN A 568 -28.85 1.88 48.83
CA ASN A 568 -29.94 1.98 49.80
C ASN A 568 -29.83 0.86 50.85
N GLY A 569 -29.29 1.20 52.02
CA GLY A 569 -29.11 0.24 53.12
C GLY A 569 -30.43 -0.30 53.68
N ASP A 570 -31.52 0.49 53.65
CA ASP A 570 -32.86 0.03 54.07
C ASP A 570 -33.40 -1.10 53.16
N GLY A 571 -32.95 -1.15 51.90
CA GLY A 571 -33.29 -2.25 50.99
C GLY A 571 -32.48 -3.52 51.22
N VAL A 572 -31.27 -3.37 51.79
CA VAL A 572 -30.34 -4.50 52.00
C VAL A 572 -30.58 -5.15 53.35
N PHE A 573 -30.52 -4.38 54.43
CA PHE A 573 -30.46 -4.88 55.80
C PHE A 573 -31.84 -5.07 56.43
N GLU A 574 -31.89 -5.88 57.51
CA GLU A 574 -33.10 -5.99 58.32
C GLU A 574 -33.40 -4.68 59.04
N PHE A 575 -32.37 -3.95 59.43
CA PHE A 575 -32.51 -2.59 59.93
C PHE A 575 -31.30 -1.80 59.48
N PHE A 576 -31.50 -0.52 59.15
CA PHE A 576 -30.44 0.35 58.70
C PHE A 576 -30.73 1.79 59.12
N ASP A 577 -29.71 2.49 59.57
CA ASP A 577 -29.73 3.94 59.72
C ASP A 577 -28.32 4.50 59.48
N ASP A 578 -28.20 5.40 58.52
CA ASP A 578 -26.99 6.17 58.22
C ASP A 578 -27.09 7.63 58.70
N PHE A 579 -28.14 7.95 59.45
CA PHE A 579 -28.37 9.24 60.05
C PHE A 579 -28.29 10.42 59.06
N SER A 580 -28.63 10.18 57.78
CA SER A 580 -28.47 11.14 56.68
C SER A 580 -29.39 12.36 56.74
N GLY A 581 -30.42 12.36 57.59
CA GLY A 581 -31.32 13.50 57.81
C GLY A 581 -30.79 14.57 58.76
N ASP A 582 -31.57 15.64 58.96
CA ASP A 582 -31.24 16.73 59.91
C ASP A 582 -31.62 16.41 61.37
N SER A 583 -32.27 15.26 61.61
CA SER A 583 -32.74 14.83 62.93
C SER A 583 -32.86 13.31 63.00
N LEU A 584 -32.86 12.75 64.21
CA LEU A 584 -33.09 11.32 64.44
C LEU A 584 -34.44 10.87 63.88
N ASP A 585 -34.46 9.77 63.12
CA ASP A 585 -35.68 9.18 62.61
C ASP A 585 -36.46 8.49 63.74
N THR A 586 -37.39 9.23 64.35
CA THR A 586 -38.26 8.71 65.40
C THR A 586 -39.27 7.67 64.91
N SER A 587 -39.37 7.39 63.60
CA SER A 587 -40.11 6.23 63.08
C SER A 587 -39.31 4.93 63.25
N LYS A 588 -37.98 5.01 63.31
CA LYS A 588 -37.06 3.88 63.54
C LYS A 588 -36.70 3.69 65.01
N TRP A 589 -36.58 4.78 65.77
CA TRP A 589 -36.06 4.78 67.14
C TRP A 589 -37.07 5.26 68.19
N ASN A 590 -37.01 4.62 69.36
CA ASN A 590 -37.48 5.18 70.62
C ASN A 590 -36.30 5.87 71.31
N VAL A 591 -36.52 6.97 72.03
CA VAL A 591 -35.45 7.74 72.67
C VAL A 591 -35.82 8.22 74.06
N LYS A 592 -34.83 8.20 74.97
CA LYS A 592 -34.89 8.74 76.32
C LYS A 592 -33.59 9.48 76.62
N ASN A 593 -33.70 10.71 77.10
CA ASN A 593 -32.56 11.56 77.41
C ASN A 593 -32.77 12.31 78.74
N PRO A 594 -32.94 11.59 79.87
CA PRO A 594 -33.28 12.22 81.15
C PRO A 594 -32.25 13.25 81.61
N ARG A 595 -30.97 13.09 81.22
CA ARG A 595 -29.89 13.96 81.68
C ARG A 595 -28.79 14.20 80.63
N GLY A 596 -28.98 13.77 79.39
CA GLY A 596 -28.06 13.96 78.27
C GLY A 596 -28.77 14.55 77.04
N SER A 597 -28.10 14.49 75.90
CA SER A 597 -28.63 14.95 74.62
C SER A 597 -28.19 14.06 73.47
N TYR A 598 -28.96 14.08 72.39
CA TYR A 598 -28.56 13.53 71.11
C TYR A 598 -28.69 14.60 70.02
N SER A 599 -27.89 14.46 68.97
CA SER A 599 -28.00 15.27 67.76
C SER A 599 -27.66 14.43 66.54
N VAL A 600 -28.27 14.77 65.41
CA VAL A 600 -27.89 14.25 64.10
C VAL A 600 -27.40 15.42 63.26
N SER A 601 -26.20 15.32 62.70
CA SER A 601 -25.66 16.31 61.79
C SER A 601 -24.63 15.69 60.85
N ASN A 602 -24.69 16.04 59.56
CA ASN A 602 -23.77 15.54 58.53
C ASN A 602 -23.69 14.00 58.44
N GLY A 603 -24.82 13.29 58.59
CA GLY A 603 -24.81 11.82 58.56
C GLY A 603 -24.28 11.16 59.83
N ILE A 604 -24.14 11.90 60.93
CA ILE A 604 -23.56 11.39 62.18
C ILE A 604 -24.55 11.60 63.32
N LEU A 605 -24.87 10.52 64.03
CA LEU A 605 -25.54 10.55 65.32
C LEU A 605 -24.51 10.74 66.43
N SER A 606 -24.72 11.75 67.28
CA SER A 606 -23.91 12.00 68.48
C SER A 606 -24.75 11.77 69.73
N LEU A 607 -24.28 10.91 70.64
CA LEU A 607 -24.89 10.68 71.96
C LEU A 607 -24.00 11.27 73.06
N GLU A 608 -24.49 12.30 73.74
CA GLU A 608 -23.75 13.03 74.75
C GLU A 608 -24.38 12.87 76.14
N GLY A 609 -23.60 12.28 77.05
CA GLY A 609 -23.89 12.30 78.48
C GLY A 609 -23.43 13.60 79.14
N ASN A 610 -23.95 13.89 80.32
CA ASN A 610 -23.53 14.99 81.17
C ASN A 610 -22.21 14.69 81.92
N ASN A 611 -21.89 15.56 82.88
CA ASN A 611 -20.65 15.53 83.66
C ASN A 611 -20.75 14.74 84.99
N LYS A 612 -21.75 13.88 85.19
CA LYS A 612 -21.97 13.08 86.42
C LYS A 612 -21.95 11.59 86.09
N ALA A 613 -20.83 10.93 86.37
CA ALA A 613 -20.72 9.48 86.19
C ALA A 613 -21.65 8.73 87.15
N GLY A 614 -22.27 7.64 86.67
CA GLY A 614 -23.00 6.66 87.49
C GLY A 614 -24.51 6.53 87.23
N ASN A 615 -25.07 7.16 86.19
CA ASN A 615 -26.43 6.91 85.71
C ASN A 615 -26.47 7.00 84.17
N PRO A 616 -27.40 6.34 83.49
CA PRO A 616 -27.58 6.49 82.04
C PRO A 616 -28.12 7.89 81.72
N ASP A 617 -27.48 8.60 80.79
CA ASP A 617 -27.83 9.98 80.47
C ASP A 617 -28.71 10.11 79.23
N VAL A 618 -28.43 9.31 78.20
CA VAL A 618 -29.19 9.22 76.95
C VAL A 618 -29.10 7.81 76.38
N TRP A 619 -30.23 7.29 75.91
CA TRP A 619 -30.32 6.02 75.20
C TRP A 619 -31.45 6.02 74.19
N LEU A 620 -31.31 5.14 73.21
CA LEU A 620 -32.28 4.89 72.16
C LEU A 620 -32.30 3.41 71.81
N TRP A 621 -33.46 2.92 71.37
CA TRP A 621 -33.63 1.54 70.97
C TRP A 621 -34.58 1.43 69.79
N THR A 622 -34.37 0.40 68.98
CA THR A 622 -35.11 0.21 67.74
C THR A 622 -36.59 -0.06 68.02
N LYS A 623 -37.46 0.47 67.16
CA LYS A 623 -38.88 0.07 67.12
C LYS A 623 -39.06 -1.28 66.42
N LYS A 624 -38.17 -1.60 65.46
CA LYS A 624 -38.10 -2.93 64.85
C LYS A 624 -37.44 -3.90 65.83
N THR A 625 -37.97 -5.11 65.87
CA THR A 625 -37.46 -6.23 66.66
C THR A 625 -36.93 -7.33 65.74
N PHE A 626 -35.93 -8.08 66.19
CA PHE A 626 -35.20 -9.08 65.41
C PHE A 626 -35.30 -10.47 66.05
N PRO A 627 -35.22 -11.54 65.24
CA PRO A 627 -35.22 -12.90 65.75
C PRO A 627 -33.97 -13.17 66.60
N ALA A 628 -33.91 -14.36 67.20
CA ALA A 628 -32.94 -14.67 68.24
C ALA A 628 -31.45 -14.69 67.80
N SER A 629 -31.14 -14.77 66.50
CA SER A 629 -29.74 -14.71 65.99
C SER A 629 -29.62 -13.66 64.89
N TYR A 630 -28.69 -12.72 65.04
CA TYR A 630 -28.43 -11.62 64.11
C TYR A 630 -27.03 -11.05 64.32
N VAL A 631 -26.60 -10.18 63.40
CA VAL A 631 -25.36 -9.41 63.57
C VAL A 631 -25.70 -7.93 63.49
N VAL A 632 -25.20 -7.15 64.45
CA VAL A 632 -25.27 -5.68 64.43
C VAL A 632 -23.94 -5.15 63.94
N GLY A 633 -23.93 -4.46 62.81
CA GLY A 633 -22.73 -3.78 62.31
C GLY A 633 -22.86 -2.27 62.45
N MET A 634 -21.76 -1.59 62.76
CA MET A 634 -21.75 -0.14 62.88
C MET A 634 -20.38 0.43 62.63
N ARG A 635 -20.34 1.70 62.22
CA ARG A 635 -19.13 2.51 62.26
C ARG A 635 -19.27 3.55 63.37
N VAL A 636 -18.39 3.48 64.35
CA VAL A 636 -18.51 4.19 65.63
C VAL A 636 -17.20 4.85 66.06
N TYR A 637 -17.31 6.05 66.64
CA TYR A 637 -16.26 6.76 67.34
C TYR A 637 -16.54 6.71 68.86
N ILE A 638 -15.89 5.78 69.55
CA ILE A 638 -16.14 5.52 70.97
C ILE A 638 -15.50 6.59 71.84
N LYS A 639 -16.29 7.25 72.70
CA LYS A 639 -15.79 8.25 73.65
C LYS A 639 -16.47 8.13 75.03
N ASN A 640 -15.66 8.16 76.09
CA ASN A 640 -16.11 8.03 77.49
C ASN A 640 -16.86 6.72 77.75
N GLN A 641 -18.12 6.73 78.21
CA GLN A 641 -18.85 5.53 78.63
C GLN A 641 -20.10 5.27 77.79
N PRO A 642 -19.95 4.84 76.51
CA PRO A 642 -21.08 4.34 75.74
C PRO A 642 -21.47 2.94 76.19
N PHE A 643 -22.68 2.56 75.81
CA PHE A 643 -23.17 1.20 75.94
C PHE A 643 -24.02 0.78 74.75
N TRP A 644 -24.02 -0.52 74.47
CA TRP A 644 -24.86 -1.13 73.46
C TRP A 644 -25.77 -2.15 74.10
N MET A 645 -26.98 -2.23 73.59
CA MET A 645 -28.01 -3.11 74.11
C MET A 645 -28.50 -4.06 73.03
N TRP A 646 -28.84 -5.26 73.46
CA TRP A 646 -29.46 -6.29 72.64
C TRP A 646 -30.40 -7.12 73.49
N TYR A 647 -31.26 -7.91 72.84
CA TYR A 647 -32.30 -8.68 73.52
C TYR A 647 -33.24 -7.84 74.40
N ILE A 648 -33.57 -6.62 73.97
CA ILE A 648 -34.55 -5.80 74.68
C ILE A 648 -35.93 -6.42 74.47
N ASP A 649 -36.51 -6.92 75.55
CA ASP A 649 -37.78 -7.62 75.56
C ASP A 649 -38.99 -6.65 75.64
N SER A 650 -40.20 -7.22 75.68
CA SER A 650 -41.44 -6.44 75.76
C SER A 650 -41.63 -5.68 77.07
N THR A 651 -40.93 -6.05 78.14
CA THR A 651 -40.92 -5.36 79.44
C THR A 651 -39.89 -4.22 79.49
N GLY A 652 -39.01 -4.17 78.50
CA GLY A 652 -37.95 -3.18 78.33
C GLY A 652 -36.61 -3.59 78.93
N TRP A 653 -36.49 -4.78 79.53
CA TRP A 653 -35.21 -5.30 79.98
C TRP A 653 -34.43 -5.84 78.78
N GLY A 654 -33.16 -5.48 78.70
CA GLY A 654 -32.23 -5.99 77.71
C GLY A 654 -30.85 -6.18 78.30
N TRP A 655 -30.02 -6.94 77.59
CA TRP A 655 -28.61 -7.07 77.91
C TRP A 655 -27.85 -5.86 77.41
N MET A 656 -26.83 -5.47 78.14
CA MET A 656 -26.03 -4.28 77.87
C MET A 656 -24.55 -4.61 77.95
N GLU A 657 -23.79 -4.17 76.95
CA GLU A 657 -22.34 -4.02 77.08
C GLU A 657 -21.99 -2.56 77.30
N HIS A 658 -21.53 -2.26 78.50
CA HIS A 658 -21.14 -0.94 78.95
C HIS A 658 -19.61 -0.80 78.94
N ILE A 659 -19.08 0.21 78.25
CA ILE A 659 -17.64 0.44 78.18
C ILE A 659 -17.20 1.39 79.30
N ILE A 660 -16.47 0.86 80.29
CA ILE A 660 -15.89 1.63 81.39
C ILE A 660 -14.36 1.67 81.25
N GLY A 661 -13.80 2.87 81.18
CA GLY A 661 -12.38 3.01 80.85
C GLY A 661 -12.13 2.53 79.42
N ASN A 662 -11.37 1.46 79.25
CA ASN A 662 -11.17 0.81 77.94
C ASN A 662 -11.88 -0.55 77.84
N TYR A 663 -12.53 -1.04 78.90
CA TYR A 663 -13.03 -2.40 78.96
C TYR A 663 -14.54 -2.45 78.84
N GLY A 664 -15.05 -3.44 78.11
CA GLY A 664 -16.47 -3.78 78.10
C GLY A 664 -16.88 -4.49 79.39
N HIS A 665 -18.10 -4.27 79.84
CA HIS A 665 -18.71 -4.92 80.98
C HIS A 665 -20.12 -5.33 80.60
N LEU A 666 -20.44 -6.61 80.79
CA LEU A 666 -21.79 -7.11 80.58
C LEU A 666 -22.66 -6.77 81.80
N GLY A 667 -23.85 -6.28 81.52
CA GLY A 667 -24.89 -5.94 82.48
C GLY A 667 -26.26 -6.11 81.88
N ASP A 668 -27.28 -5.72 82.63
CA ASP A 668 -28.65 -5.57 82.16
C ASP A 668 -29.12 -4.10 82.25
N PHE A 669 -30.11 -3.75 81.43
CA PHE A 669 -30.62 -2.39 81.34
C PHE A 669 -32.10 -2.39 81.01
N ASN A 670 -32.89 -1.59 81.75
CA ASN A 670 -34.30 -1.37 81.45
C ASN A 670 -34.50 -0.06 80.67
N VAL A 671 -34.89 -0.14 79.39
CA VAL A 671 -35.07 1.04 78.53
C VAL A 671 -36.23 1.96 78.92
N ASN A 672 -37.18 1.46 79.70
CA ASN A 672 -38.34 2.23 80.15
C ASN A 672 -38.03 3.08 81.39
N THR A 673 -37.29 2.52 82.35
CA THR A 673 -36.99 3.17 83.65
C THR A 673 -35.58 3.75 83.74
N GLY A 674 -34.62 3.20 82.98
CA GLY A 674 -33.19 3.49 83.11
C GLY A 674 -32.52 2.74 84.27
N ASP A 675 -33.18 1.73 84.85
CA ASP A 675 -32.58 0.85 85.84
C ASP A 675 -31.54 -0.07 85.18
N PHE A 676 -30.44 -0.36 85.87
CA PHE A 676 -29.33 -1.16 85.33
C PHE A 676 -28.59 -1.90 86.45
N ASP A 677 -28.03 -3.07 86.13
CA ASP A 677 -27.02 -3.77 86.93
C ASP A 677 -25.78 -4.03 86.08
N ASP A 678 -24.64 -3.52 86.53
CA ASP A 678 -23.35 -3.64 85.84
C ASP A 678 -22.47 -4.69 86.55
N GLY A 679 -21.73 -5.50 85.77
CA GLY A 679 -20.69 -6.38 86.31
C GLY A 679 -21.06 -7.87 86.36
N LEU A 680 -21.99 -8.30 85.52
CA LEU A 680 -22.35 -9.71 85.34
C LEU A 680 -21.20 -10.53 84.74
N ALA A 681 -20.45 -9.93 83.80
CA ALA A 681 -19.21 -10.49 83.27
C ALA A 681 -18.27 -9.39 82.73
N GLY A 682 -16.96 -9.61 82.79
CA GLY A 682 -15.99 -8.71 82.16
C GLY A 682 -15.85 -9.00 80.66
N GLY A 683 -15.79 -7.95 79.84
CA GLY A 683 -15.47 -8.00 78.42
C GLY A 683 -13.98 -7.71 78.15
N GLY A 684 -13.63 -7.50 76.89
CA GLY A 684 -12.27 -7.14 76.50
C GLY A 684 -12.07 -5.65 76.26
N SER A 685 -10.98 -5.28 75.59
CA SER A 685 -10.50 -3.90 75.47
C SER A 685 -10.90 -3.27 74.13
N TYR A 686 -11.51 -2.10 74.18
CA TYR A 686 -11.92 -1.30 73.02
C TYR A 686 -10.88 -0.25 72.62
N THR A 687 -10.76 -0.07 71.31
CA THR A 687 -10.07 1.08 70.71
C THR A 687 -11.01 2.28 70.73
N LYS A 688 -10.53 3.42 71.21
CA LYS A 688 -11.34 4.63 71.46
C LYS A 688 -10.72 5.84 70.81
N LYS A 689 -11.51 6.92 70.68
CA LYS A 689 -11.08 8.20 70.09
C LYS A 689 -10.56 8.11 68.65
N THR A 690 -11.02 7.10 67.92
CA THR A 690 -10.83 6.93 66.47
C THR A 690 -12.10 6.33 65.91
N TRP A 691 -12.40 6.61 64.65
CA TRP A 691 -13.45 5.88 63.94
C TRP A 691 -12.99 4.44 63.76
N SER A 692 -13.90 3.52 64.03
CA SER A 692 -13.70 2.08 63.91
C SER A 692 -14.97 1.42 63.41
N TYR A 693 -14.82 0.29 62.74
CA TYR A 693 -15.89 -0.62 62.35
C TYR A 693 -16.06 -1.66 63.45
N MET A 694 -17.31 -1.97 63.76
CA MET A 694 -17.70 -2.94 64.77
C MET A 694 -18.77 -3.87 64.23
N GLU A 695 -18.61 -5.17 64.47
CA GLU A 695 -19.67 -6.16 64.30
C GLU A 695 -19.89 -6.86 65.63
N ILE A 696 -21.15 -6.91 66.07
CA ILE A 696 -21.60 -7.63 67.27
C ILE A 696 -22.39 -8.84 66.77
N GLU A 697 -21.76 -10.01 66.84
CA GLU A 697 -22.35 -11.28 66.49
C GLU A 697 -23.15 -11.81 67.67
N ILE A 698 -24.45 -12.03 67.45
CA ILE A 698 -25.39 -12.53 68.45
C ILE A 698 -25.99 -13.81 67.90
N TYR A 699 -25.65 -14.94 68.52
CA TYR A 699 -26.18 -16.24 68.09
C TYR A 699 -26.62 -17.09 69.26
N ASN A 700 -27.74 -17.77 69.05
CA ASN A 700 -28.29 -18.72 70.00
C ASN A 700 -27.97 -20.15 69.60
N TYR A 701 -27.71 -20.98 70.59
CA TYR A 701 -27.50 -22.41 70.42
C TYR A 701 -28.20 -23.17 71.53
N TYR A 702 -28.64 -24.38 71.20
CA TYR A 702 -29.32 -25.26 72.14
C TYR A 702 -28.30 -26.20 72.79
N TYR A 703 -28.24 -26.21 74.12
CA TYR A 703 -27.31 -27.06 74.86
C TYR A 703 -27.96 -27.59 76.14
N LEU A 704 -27.88 -28.90 76.36
CA LEU A 704 -28.37 -29.58 77.59
C LEU A 704 -29.84 -29.32 78.00
N GLY A 705 -30.72 -28.90 77.10
CA GLY A 705 -32.14 -28.63 77.42
C GLY A 705 -32.52 -27.16 77.40
N ASP A 706 -31.52 -26.28 77.45
CA ASP A 706 -31.70 -24.83 77.56
C ASP A 706 -31.17 -24.11 76.30
N TYR A 707 -31.72 -22.93 76.04
CA TYR A 707 -31.22 -22.03 75.01
C TYR A 707 -30.18 -21.09 75.62
N TYR A 708 -28.98 -21.11 75.05
CA TYR A 708 -27.90 -20.20 75.40
C TYR A 708 -27.70 -19.19 74.28
N ALA A 709 -27.29 -17.98 74.66
CA ALA A 709 -26.82 -16.97 73.74
C ALA A 709 -25.33 -16.73 73.93
N SER A 710 -24.64 -16.51 72.82
CA SER A 710 -23.26 -16.04 72.78
C SER A 710 -23.22 -14.70 72.08
N VAL A 711 -22.39 -13.80 72.62
CA VAL A 711 -22.16 -12.48 72.03
C VAL A 711 -20.67 -12.30 71.81
N ILE A 712 -20.31 -11.99 70.57
CA ILE A 712 -18.92 -11.72 70.17
C ILE A 712 -18.87 -10.34 69.54
N THR A 713 -18.05 -9.46 70.11
CA THR A 713 -17.83 -8.13 69.56
C THR A 713 -16.47 -8.07 68.88
N TYR A 714 -16.47 -7.71 67.61
CA TYR A 714 -15.30 -7.46 66.78
C TYR A 714 -15.12 -5.96 66.60
N GLN A 715 -13.88 -5.49 66.60
CA GLN A 715 -13.57 -4.09 66.29
C GLN A 715 -12.29 -3.98 65.47
N ASP A 716 -12.33 -3.15 64.44
CA ASP A 716 -11.15 -2.78 63.67
C ASP A 716 -11.21 -1.31 63.20
N VAL A 717 -10.07 -0.69 62.95
CA VAL A 717 -9.97 0.66 62.37
C VAL A 717 -10.17 0.65 60.85
N THR A 718 -10.02 -0.51 60.22
CA THR A 718 -10.36 -0.75 58.81
C THR A 718 -11.67 -1.52 58.66
N PRO A 719 -12.40 -1.36 57.54
CA PRO A 719 -13.59 -2.16 57.26
C PRO A 719 -13.30 -3.66 57.24
N PHE A 720 -14.31 -4.48 57.55
CA PHE A 720 -14.17 -5.92 57.68
C PHE A 720 -14.19 -6.64 56.31
N VAL A 721 -13.08 -7.27 55.92
CA VAL A 721 -12.95 -8.03 54.66
C VAL A 721 -12.87 -9.55 54.94
N TRP A 722 -13.82 -10.33 54.42
CA TRP A 722 -13.93 -11.82 54.35
C TRP A 722 -13.70 -12.68 55.59
N ASN A 723 -12.64 -12.50 56.37
CA ASN A 723 -12.17 -13.51 57.32
C ASN A 723 -11.82 -12.93 58.70
N TRP A 724 -12.79 -13.05 59.62
CA TRP A 724 -12.67 -12.89 61.07
C TRP A 724 -11.43 -13.55 61.71
N ARG A 725 -10.74 -14.52 61.09
CA ARG A 725 -9.45 -15.06 61.63
C ARG A 725 -8.33 -14.02 61.75
N SER A 726 -8.52 -12.84 61.16
CA SER A 726 -7.61 -11.69 61.27
C SER A 726 -8.18 -10.53 62.09
N GLN A 727 -9.43 -10.61 62.54
CA GLN A 727 -10.11 -9.50 63.19
C GLN A 727 -9.97 -9.54 64.70
N ASN A 728 -9.85 -8.37 65.31
CA ASN A 728 -9.65 -8.27 66.75
C ASN A 728 -11.00 -8.47 67.47
N VAL A 729 -11.18 -9.67 68.05
CA VAL A 729 -12.22 -9.89 69.05
C VAL A 729 -11.91 -8.98 70.24
N VAL A 730 -12.79 -8.02 70.50
CA VAL A 730 -12.65 -7.07 71.60
C VAL A 730 -13.54 -7.40 72.78
N SER A 731 -14.56 -8.23 72.61
CA SER A 731 -15.37 -8.74 73.71
C SER A 731 -15.99 -10.08 73.36
N TYR A 732 -16.16 -10.94 74.36
CA TYR A 732 -16.71 -12.28 74.17
C TYR A 732 -17.43 -12.76 75.43
N TYR A 733 -18.73 -13.01 75.32
CA TYR A 733 -19.58 -13.51 76.39
C TYR A 733 -20.20 -14.84 75.96
N TYR A 734 -19.82 -15.93 76.63
CA TYR A 734 -20.21 -17.29 76.25
C TYR A 734 -21.01 -17.99 77.35
N GLY A 735 -22.19 -18.50 77.00
CA GLY A 735 -23.00 -19.33 77.91
C GLY A 735 -23.47 -18.61 79.19
N VAL A 736 -23.43 -17.27 79.20
CA VAL A 736 -23.73 -16.44 80.38
C VAL A 736 -25.24 -16.21 80.55
N LEU A 737 -26.03 -16.51 79.53
CA LEU A 737 -27.39 -15.99 79.35
C LEU A 737 -28.44 -17.11 79.53
N ASN A 738 -28.69 -17.52 80.77
CA ASN A 738 -29.55 -18.67 81.15
C ASN A 738 -31.08 -18.41 81.08
N ASP A 739 -31.54 -17.22 80.70
CA ASP A 739 -32.96 -16.82 80.81
C ASP A 739 -33.46 -16.04 79.58
N ILE A 740 -32.87 -16.27 78.41
CA ILE A 740 -33.35 -15.65 77.17
C ILE A 740 -34.48 -16.50 76.62
N TYR A 741 -35.71 -15.96 76.66
CA TYR A 741 -36.81 -16.43 75.84
C TYR A 741 -36.49 -16.17 74.37
N ALA A 742 -35.66 -17.04 73.78
CA ALA A 742 -35.25 -17.03 72.38
C ALA A 742 -36.44 -17.20 71.39
N SER A 743 -37.68 -17.20 71.88
CA SER A 743 -38.92 -17.29 71.12
C SER A 743 -39.45 -15.95 70.61
N ASP A 744 -39.05 -14.83 71.23
CA ASP A 744 -39.64 -13.52 70.94
C ASP A 744 -38.64 -12.63 70.18
N ASN A 745 -39.18 -11.82 69.26
CA ASN A 745 -38.35 -10.83 68.56
C ASN A 745 -37.96 -9.72 69.54
N THR A 746 -36.69 -9.31 69.53
CA THR A 746 -36.13 -8.34 70.48
C THR A 746 -35.55 -7.11 69.80
N ALA A 747 -35.57 -5.96 70.47
CA ALA A 747 -34.95 -4.75 69.96
C ALA A 747 -33.45 -4.66 70.33
N ILE A 748 -32.73 -3.79 69.62
CA ILE A 748 -31.35 -3.39 69.96
C ILE A 748 -31.34 -1.92 70.38
N GLY A 749 -30.28 -1.47 71.04
CA GLY A 749 -30.16 -0.07 71.40
C GLY A 749 -28.75 0.43 71.62
N LEU A 750 -28.65 1.74 71.69
CA LEU A 750 -27.42 2.52 71.87
C LEU A 750 -27.62 3.46 73.05
N GLY A 751 -26.55 3.77 73.78
CA GLY A 751 -26.64 4.76 74.83
C GLY A 751 -25.28 5.28 75.31
N GLN A 752 -25.35 6.26 76.21
CA GLN A 752 -24.21 6.92 76.82
C GLN A 752 -24.50 7.22 78.29
N PHE A 753 -23.61 6.78 79.19
CA PHE A 753 -23.68 7.04 80.64
C PHE A 753 -23.03 8.36 81.05
N TYR A 754 -21.86 8.67 80.53
CA TYR A 754 -21.04 9.76 81.05
C TYR A 754 -20.24 10.43 79.95
N LYS A 755 -20.36 11.77 79.86
CA LYS A 755 -19.74 12.61 78.84
C LYS A 755 -19.96 12.05 77.42
N GLY A 756 -19.23 12.56 76.44
CA GLY A 756 -19.33 12.11 75.06
C GLY A 756 -18.72 13.15 74.12
N PRO A 757 -19.26 13.29 72.91
CA PRO A 757 -20.22 12.36 72.32
C PRO A 757 -19.54 11.06 71.88
N THR A 758 -20.22 9.92 72.03
CA THR A 758 -19.96 8.75 71.17
C THR A 758 -20.74 8.98 69.88
N GLU A 759 -20.09 8.76 68.75
CA GLU A 759 -20.62 9.13 67.44
C GLU A 759 -20.78 7.90 66.54
N TYR A 760 -21.82 7.88 65.72
CA TYR A 760 -22.16 6.78 64.82
C TYR A 760 -22.40 7.32 63.41
N ASP A 761 -21.70 6.77 62.42
CA ASP A 761 -21.87 7.12 60.99
C ASP A 761 -22.99 6.26 60.38
N PHE A 762 -23.02 4.97 60.71
CA PHE A 762 -24.14 4.11 60.36
C PHE A 762 -24.27 2.95 61.35
N ILE A 763 -25.46 2.35 61.36
CA ILE A 763 -25.75 1.09 62.04
C ILE A 763 -26.66 0.22 61.16
N TYR A 764 -26.40 -1.08 61.14
CA TYR A 764 -27.22 -2.06 60.45
C TYR A 764 -27.45 -3.31 61.29
N VAL A 765 -28.53 -4.02 61.00
CA VAL A 765 -28.78 -5.39 61.48
C VAL A 765 -28.93 -6.30 60.28
N ARG A 766 -28.13 -7.36 60.23
CA ARG A 766 -28.23 -8.43 59.22
C ARG A 766 -28.65 -9.75 59.85
N LYS A 767 -29.26 -10.63 59.04
CA LYS A 767 -29.50 -12.01 59.46
C LYS A 767 -28.18 -12.67 59.85
N TYR A 768 -28.25 -13.58 60.81
CA TYR A 768 -27.10 -14.38 61.16
C TYR A 768 -26.68 -15.24 59.97
N LEU A 769 -25.52 -14.92 59.41
CA LEU A 769 -24.87 -15.67 58.35
C LEU A 769 -23.40 -15.79 58.73
N ASP A 770 -22.92 -17.02 58.78
CA ASP A 770 -21.55 -17.33 59.13
C ASP A 770 -20.64 -17.12 57.92
N LEU A 771 -20.08 -15.91 57.82
CA LEU A 771 -19.23 -15.49 56.71
C LEU A 771 -17.91 -16.31 56.61
N ARG A 772 -17.66 -17.28 57.49
CA ARG A 772 -16.55 -18.23 57.39
C ARG A 772 -16.59 -19.13 56.20
N TYR A 773 -17.80 -19.43 55.76
CA TYR A 773 -18.03 -20.42 54.72
C TYR A 773 -18.28 -19.78 53.36
N ILE A 774 -18.30 -18.45 53.28
CA ILE A 774 -18.44 -17.77 52.00
C ILE A 774 -17.08 -17.61 51.33
N SER A 775 -17.04 -17.82 50.02
CA SER A 775 -15.90 -17.47 49.17
C SER A 775 -16.43 -16.80 47.91
N GLU A 776 -15.72 -15.78 47.44
CA GLU A 776 -16.07 -15.06 46.22
C GLU A 776 -15.07 -15.34 45.09
N GLY A 777 -15.58 -15.34 43.86
CA GLY A 777 -14.78 -15.19 42.65
C GLY A 777 -15.27 -13.96 41.88
N VAL A 778 -14.38 -13.01 41.63
CA VAL A 778 -14.71 -11.81 40.84
C VAL A 778 -13.99 -11.85 39.51
N GLU A 779 -14.73 -11.71 38.42
CA GLU A 779 -14.20 -11.59 37.07
C GLU A 779 -14.91 -10.48 36.30
N ARG A 780 -14.25 -9.94 35.26
CA ARG A 780 -14.87 -8.96 34.37
C ARG A 780 -15.36 -9.68 33.13
N LEU A 781 -16.66 -9.55 32.83
CA LEU A 781 -17.25 -10.16 31.64
C LEU A 781 -16.72 -9.51 30.37
N THR A 782 -16.81 -10.23 29.25
CA THR A 782 -16.58 -9.68 27.91
C THR A 782 -17.90 -9.32 27.24
N SER A 783 -17.91 -8.27 26.43
CA SER A 783 -19.06 -7.87 25.63
C SER A 783 -18.60 -7.32 24.28
N ALA A 784 -19.49 -7.35 23.29
CA ALA A 784 -19.27 -6.71 22.01
C ALA A 784 -19.30 -5.17 22.17
N VAL A 785 -18.12 -4.56 22.30
CA VAL A 785 -17.98 -3.10 22.37
C VAL A 785 -17.70 -2.58 20.95
N PRO A 786 -18.43 -1.58 20.45
CA PRO A 786 -18.15 -0.99 19.16
C PRO A 786 -16.81 -0.23 19.23
N VAL A 787 -15.88 -0.60 18.35
CA VAL A 787 -14.65 0.14 18.11
C VAL A 787 -14.75 0.81 16.76
N SER A 788 -14.35 2.07 16.70
CA SER A 788 -14.38 2.88 15.49
C SER A 788 -12.96 3.23 15.03
N PHE A 789 -12.74 3.16 13.74
CA PHE A 789 -11.49 3.52 13.08
C PHE A 789 -11.76 4.58 12.03
N GLN A 790 -10.96 5.64 12.01
CA GLN A 790 -11.15 6.76 11.10
C GLN A 790 -9.94 6.92 10.19
N LEU A 791 -10.21 6.93 8.89
CA LEU A 791 -9.23 7.14 7.82
C LEU A 791 -9.52 8.50 7.20
N VAL A 792 -8.86 9.51 7.76
CA VAL A 792 -9.17 10.92 7.52
C VAL A 792 -7.91 11.68 7.15
N ASP A 793 -8.03 12.67 6.26
CA ASP A 793 -6.92 13.55 5.94
C ASP A 793 -7.01 14.85 6.76
N ASN A 794 -5.87 15.32 7.27
CA ASN A 794 -5.75 16.48 8.17
C ASN A 794 -4.80 17.52 7.53
N TRP A 795 -4.93 18.81 7.86
CA TRP A 795 -4.08 19.91 7.34
C TRP A 795 -2.88 20.30 8.23
N THR A 796 -2.70 19.72 9.42
CA THR A 796 -1.62 20.14 10.33
C THR A 796 -0.22 19.84 9.77
N THR A 797 0.77 20.66 10.14
CA THR A 797 2.20 20.46 9.79
C THR A 797 2.81 19.16 10.37
N ALA A 798 2.00 18.33 11.04
CA ALA A 798 2.41 17.12 11.74
C ALA A 798 2.10 15.81 10.99
N GLY A 799 1.50 15.85 9.79
CA GLY A 799 1.30 14.67 8.93
C GLY A 799 0.06 14.76 8.03
N ARG A 800 -0.19 13.74 7.20
CA ARG A 800 -1.35 13.53 6.30
C ARG A 800 -1.84 12.09 6.39
N LEU A 801 -3.01 11.77 5.81
CA LEU A 801 -3.53 10.39 5.70
C LEU A 801 -3.57 9.66 7.05
N PHE A 802 -4.28 10.22 8.03
CA PHE A 802 -4.34 9.64 9.36
C PHE A 802 -5.24 8.41 9.40
N ILE A 803 -4.76 7.38 10.08
CA ILE A 803 -5.56 6.24 10.54
C ILE A 803 -5.64 6.34 12.05
N LEU A 804 -6.84 6.59 12.57
CA LEU A 804 -7.11 6.83 13.98
C LEU A 804 -7.97 5.71 14.56
N LYS A 805 -7.87 5.51 15.88
CA LYS A 805 -8.82 4.74 16.68
C LYS A 805 -9.62 5.69 17.56
N ASN A 806 -10.94 5.59 17.50
CA ASN A 806 -11.88 6.37 18.32
C ASN A 806 -11.57 7.89 18.34
N TRP A 807 -11.17 8.45 17.18
CA TRP A 807 -10.78 9.86 17.00
C TRP A 807 -9.59 10.36 17.84
N LYS A 808 -8.95 9.51 18.63
CA LYS A 808 -7.93 9.93 19.61
C LYS A 808 -6.57 9.31 19.33
N ASP A 809 -6.51 7.99 19.13
CA ASP A 809 -5.23 7.30 19.04
C ASP A 809 -4.76 7.27 17.58
N VAL A 810 -3.63 7.90 17.28
CA VAL A 810 -3.02 7.84 15.95
C VAL A 810 -2.34 6.50 15.76
N LEU A 811 -2.90 5.66 14.89
CA LEU A 811 -2.34 4.35 14.55
C LEU A 811 -1.29 4.46 13.43
N SER A 812 -1.56 5.30 12.43
CA SER A 812 -0.67 5.52 11.29
C SER A 812 -0.92 6.89 10.66
N LYS A 813 0.10 7.44 10.00
CA LYS A 813 0.04 8.69 9.22
C LYS A 813 1.20 8.80 8.23
N TYR A 814 1.00 9.56 7.17
CA TYR A 814 2.01 9.93 6.20
C TYR A 814 2.75 11.19 6.66
N GLN A 815 4.09 11.19 6.59
CA GLN A 815 4.89 12.19 7.31
C GLN A 815 4.92 13.58 6.66
N THR A 816 4.94 13.69 5.32
CA THR A 816 5.11 14.98 4.62
C THR A 816 4.33 15.01 3.30
N GLY A 817 3.19 15.71 3.26
CA GLY A 817 2.38 15.90 2.04
C GLY A 817 2.19 17.37 1.68
N THR A 818 2.15 17.68 0.38
CA THR A 818 2.07 19.05 -0.15
C THR A 818 0.80 19.34 -0.95
N TRP A 819 -0.19 18.44 -0.98
CA TRP A 819 -1.43 18.62 -1.75
C TRP A 819 -2.45 19.51 -1.02
N SER A 820 -3.27 20.20 -1.81
CA SER A 820 -4.24 21.19 -1.37
C SER A 820 -5.58 20.51 -1.10
N VAL A 821 -6.13 20.61 0.12
CA VAL A 821 -7.37 19.90 0.53
C VAL A 821 -8.67 20.61 0.13
N ASP A 822 -8.57 21.85 -0.29
CA ASP A 822 -9.61 22.70 -0.89
C ASP A 822 -9.86 22.38 -2.38
N ALA A 823 -8.93 21.66 -3.00
CA ALA A 823 -9.14 21.08 -4.33
C ALA A 823 -9.72 19.65 -4.24
N PRO A 824 -10.50 19.20 -5.23
CA PRO A 824 -10.97 17.81 -5.28
C PRO A 824 -9.81 16.81 -5.37
N ASN A 825 -9.51 16.10 -4.28
CA ASN A 825 -8.49 15.04 -4.24
C ASN A 825 -9.15 13.67 -4.20
N ARG A 826 -8.47 12.67 -4.75
CA ARG A 826 -8.97 11.28 -4.77
C ARG A 826 -8.29 10.44 -3.71
N TYR A 827 -9.07 9.61 -3.06
CA TYR A 827 -8.61 8.70 -2.04
C TYR A 827 -9.19 7.30 -2.23
N GLU A 828 -8.46 6.31 -1.75
CA GLU A 828 -8.91 4.92 -1.66
C GLU A 828 -8.58 4.36 -0.28
N VAL A 829 -9.57 3.70 0.31
CA VAL A 829 -9.49 3.01 1.59
C VAL A 829 -9.74 1.53 1.33
N ASP A 830 -8.70 0.71 1.47
CA ASP A 830 -8.84 -0.74 1.45
C ASP A 830 -9.10 -1.23 2.88
N ILE A 831 -10.19 -1.97 3.05
CA ILE A 831 -10.61 -2.59 4.32
C ILE A 831 -10.43 -4.08 4.16
N LEU A 832 -9.40 -4.63 4.79
CA LEU A 832 -9.03 -6.04 4.66
C LEU A 832 -9.40 -6.77 5.97
N SER A 833 -10.47 -7.56 5.93
CA SER A 833 -10.85 -8.47 7.00
C SER A 833 -10.18 -9.83 6.79
N SER A 834 -9.06 -10.07 7.48
CA SER A 834 -8.37 -11.37 7.49
C SER A 834 -8.39 -11.98 8.91
N SER A 835 -7.27 -12.50 9.41
CA SER A 835 -7.12 -12.84 10.84
C SER A 835 -7.17 -11.61 11.74
N THR A 836 -6.79 -10.44 11.22
CA THR A 836 -6.94 -9.12 11.84
C THR A 836 -7.46 -8.13 10.81
N LEU A 837 -8.01 -7.01 11.28
CA LEU A 837 -8.43 -5.89 10.45
C LEU A 837 -7.21 -5.07 10.02
N VAL A 838 -7.02 -4.91 8.71
CA VAL A 838 -5.94 -4.12 8.12
C VAL A 838 -6.53 -3.04 7.23
N PHE A 839 -5.97 -1.84 7.33
CA PHE A 839 -6.36 -0.67 6.55
C PHE A 839 -5.21 -0.17 5.69
N ASN A 840 -5.48 0.10 4.42
CA ASN A 840 -4.62 0.92 3.57
C ASN A 840 -5.38 2.18 3.16
N PHE A 841 -4.81 3.35 3.42
CA PHE A 841 -5.38 4.64 3.05
C PHE A 841 -4.45 5.35 2.09
N THR A 842 -4.91 5.56 0.86
CA THR A 842 -4.09 6.03 -0.25
C THR A 842 -4.64 7.32 -0.83
N HIS A 843 -3.79 8.35 -0.93
CA HIS A 843 -4.02 9.55 -1.72
C HIS A 843 -3.57 9.32 -3.17
N GLU A 844 -4.38 9.78 -4.13
CA GLU A 844 -4.15 9.64 -5.57
C GLU A 844 -3.75 8.20 -5.97
N PRO A 845 -4.58 7.18 -5.66
CA PRO A 845 -4.26 5.77 -5.88
C PRO A 845 -3.94 5.47 -7.35
N GLY A 846 -2.78 4.84 -7.58
CA GLY A 846 -2.30 4.46 -8.91
C GLY A 846 -1.59 5.57 -9.71
N SER A 847 -1.44 6.77 -9.11
CA SER A 847 -0.70 7.91 -9.68
C SER A 847 0.81 7.85 -9.39
N ALA A 848 1.60 8.57 -10.18
CA ALA A 848 3.04 8.77 -9.91
C ALA A 848 3.31 9.51 -8.59
N PHE A 849 2.31 10.22 -8.07
CA PHE A 849 2.37 10.95 -6.81
C PHE A 849 1.56 10.27 -5.70
N SER A 850 1.22 8.99 -5.85
CA SER A 850 0.45 8.27 -4.84
C SER A 850 1.20 8.21 -3.51
N GLN A 851 0.52 8.52 -2.41
CA GLN A 851 1.04 8.39 -1.06
C GLN A 851 0.07 7.55 -0.23
N ASN A 852 0.58 6.74 0.68
CA ASN A 852 -0.24 5.86 1.49
C ASN A 852 0.17 5.83 2.96
N SER A 853 -0.82 5.52 3.80
CA SER A 853 -0.63 5.09 5.18
C SER A 853 -1.30 3.74 5.35
N ASN A 854 -0.70 2.86 6.14
CA ASN A 854 -1.24 1.54 6.42
C ASN A 854 -1.20 1.25 7.92
N ALA A 855 -2.17 0.47 8.40
CA ALA A 855 -2.24 0.03 9.78
C ALA A 855 -2.85 -1.38 9.88
N ASP A 856 -2.16 -2.29 10.57
CA ASP A 856 -2.76 -3.49 11.14
C ASP A 856 -3.21 -3.15 12.55
N VAL A 857 -4.51 -3.16 12.80
CA VAL A 857 -5.06 -2.66 14.06
C VAL A 857 -5.20 -3.77 15.12
N GLY A 858 -4.80 -5.00 14.79
CA GLY A 858 -4.81 -6.13 15.74
C GLY A 858 -6.19 -6.50 16.25
N VAL A 859 -7.25 -6.07 15.57
CA VAL A 859 -8.65 -6.33 15.95
C VAL A 859 -9.22 -7.46 15.12
N VAL A 860 -9.84 -8.43 15.79
CA VAL A 860 -10.67 -9.46 15.17
C VAL A 860 -12.14 -9.00 15.24
N PRO A 861 -12.79 -8.70 14.11
CA PRO A 861 -14.19 -8.31 14.08
C PRO A 861 -15.08 -9.45 14.60
N ALA A 862 -15.99 -9.14 15.54
CA ALA A 862 -16.97 -10.11 16.05
C ALA A 862 -18.27 -10.16 15.21
N GLY A 863 -18.28 -9.52 14.03
CA GLY A 863 -19.44 -9.41 13.16
C GLY A 863 -19.19 -8.51 11.94
N ASN A 864 -20.26 -7.91 11.41
CA ASN A 864 -20.16 -7.01 10.26
C ASN A 864 -19.38 -5.74 10.61
N LEU A 865 -18.53 -5.32 9.67
CA LEU A 865 -17.95 -3.98 9.64
C LEU A 865 -19.00 -3.02 9.05
N SER A 866 -19.34 -1.97 9.79
CA SER A 866 -20.18 -0.87 9.28
C SER A 866 -19.31 0.29 8.81
N VAL A 867 -19.49 0.70 7.56
CA VAL A 867 -18.67 1.73 6.91
C VAL A 867 -19.49 3.00 6.70
N TYR A 868 -18.90 4.14 7.04
CA TYR A 868 -19.52 5.46 6.97
C TYR A 868 -18.60 6.46 6.29
N LEU A 869 -19.19 7.47 5.63
CA LEU A 869 -18.53 8.76 5.42
C LEU A 869 -18.60 9.55 6.70
N VAL A 870 -17.54 10.28 7.02
CA VAL A 870 -17.49 11.10 8.24
C VAL A 870 -16.69 12.38 8.05
N VAL A 871 -17.04 13.40 8.83
CA VAL A 871 -16.31 14.66 8.97
C VAL A 871 -16.31 15.05 10.44
N ASN A 872 -15.15 15.32 11.01
CA ASN A 872 -15.06 15.79 12.40
C ASN A 872 -13.90 16.77 12.58
N ASN A 873 -14.20 18.05 12.55
CA ASN A 873 -13.21 19.10 12.74
C ASN A 873 -13.67 20.19 13.72
N SER A 874 -12.70 20.94 14.24
CA SER A 874 -12.91 22.05 15.18
C SER A 874 -13.25 23.38 14.51
N ASP A 875 -13.12 23.48 13.18
CA ASP A 875 -13.17 24.74 12.43
C ASP A 875 -14.53 24.98 11.73
N ASP A 876 -15.50 24.09 11.99
CA ASP A 876 -16.86 24.10 11.44
C ASP A 876 -16.92 24.03 9.89
N ASN A 877 -15.95 23.34 9.28
CA ASN A 877 -15.85 23.21 7.83
C ASN A 877 -16.54 21.93 7.33
N SER A 878 -17.32 22.02 6.24
CA SER A 878 -17.91 20.84 5.63
C SER A 878 -16.96 20.20 4.61
N ALA A 879 -17.14 18.90 4.37
CA ALA A 879 -16.50 18.20 3.26
C ALA A 879 -17.53 17.89 2.18
N ASN A 880 -17.16 18.12 0.94
CA ASN A 880 -17.97 17.84 -0.23
C ASN A 880 -17.38 16.65 -0.99
N PHE A 881 -18.10 15.53 -0.97
CA PHE A 881 -17.78 14.32 -1.70
C PHE A 881 -18.50 14.35 -3.06
N GLU A 882 -17.75 14.65 -4.12
CA GLU A 882 -18.30 14.67 -5.49
C GLU A 882 -18.84 13.28 -5.85
N TRP A 883 -18.10 12.24 -5.48
CA TRP A 883 -18.51 10.86 -5.60
C TRP A 883 -17.79 10.00 -4.56
N VAL A 884 -18.48 8.95 -4.12
CA VAL A 884 -17.93 7.83 -3.37
C VAL A 884 -18.53 6.55 -3.93
N PHE A 885 -17.74 5.50 -4.09
CA PHE A 885 -18.26 4.18 -4.39
C PHE A 885 -17.38 3.10 -3.76
N TRP A 886 -17.90 1.88 -3.71
CA TRP A 886 -17.21 0.76 -3.10
C TRP A 886 -17.44 -0.52 -3.88
N GLY A 887 -16.53 -1.48 -3.66
CA GLY A 887 -16.61 -2.79 -4.30
C GLY A 887 -15.66 -3.80 -3.68
N PRO A 888 -15.68 -5.05 -4.17
CA PRO A 888 -14.79 -6.10 -3.70
C PRO A 888 -13.32 -5.75 -3.96
N TYR A 889 -12.44 -6.09 -3.02
CA TYR A 889 -10.99 -5.94 -3.14
C TYR A 889 -10.30 -7.32 -3.07
N PRO A 890 -9.22 -7.57 -3.84
CA PRO A 890 -8.63 -6.69 -4.84
C PRO A 890 -9.41 -6.69 -6.16
N TYR A 891 -9.52 -5.52 -6.78
CA TYR A 891 -9.90 -5.39 -8.19
C TYR A 891 -8.65 -5.42 -9.08
N ARG A 892 -8.82 -5.65 -10.38
CA ARG A 892 -7.69 -5.68 -11.33
C ARG A 892 -7.54 -4.34 -12.04
N VAL A 893 -6.31 -3.81 -12.06
CA VAL A 893 -5.91 -2.69 -12.91
C VAL A 893 -5.32 -3.24 -14.21
N LEU A 894 -5.88 -2.86 -15.35
CA LEU A 894 -5.51 -3.38 -16.66
C LEU A 894 -5.12 -2.25 -17.61
N THR A 895 -4.11 -2.48 -18.46
CA THR A 895 -3.77 -1.62 -19.61
C THR A 895 -3.93 -2.45 -20.87
N PRO A 896 -5.18 -2.62 -21.38
CA PRO A 896 -5.43 -3.44 -22.55
C PRO A 896 -4.68 -2.91 -23.77
N LEU A 897 -4.13 -3.83 -24.58
CA LEU A 897 -3.59 -3.46 -25.88
C LEU A 897 -4.74 -3.11 -26.83
N LEU A 898 -4.68 -1.91 -27.39
CA LEU A 898 -5.65 -1.45 -28.37
C LEU A 898 -5.31 -1.99 -29.76
N SER A 899 -6.34 -2.35 -30.52
CA SER A 899 -6.20 -2.65 -31.94
C SER A 899 -5.91 -1.38 -32.74
N ALA A 900 -5.49 -1.54 -33.98
CA ALA A 900 -5.46 -0.43 -34.93
C ALA A 900 -6.85 0.25 -35.02
N PRO A 901 -6.91 1.58 -35.13
CA PRO A 901 -8.13 2.32 -35.42
C PRO A 901 -8.86 1.79 -36.65
N GLN A 902 -10.16 1.59 -36.52
CA GLN A 902 -11.05 1.21 -37.60
C GLN A 902 -11.94 2.40 -37.94
N GLN A 903 -12.11 2.68 -39.24
CA GLN A 903 -13.06 3.67 -39.73
C GLN A 903 -14.38 2.98 -40.10
N ARG A 904 -15.50 3.68 -39.90
CA ARG A 904 -16.83 3.20 -40.24
C ARG A 904 -16.88 2.92 -41.75
N PRO A 905 -17.27 1.71 -42.18
CA PRO A 905 -17.41 1.40 -43.59
C PRO A 905 -18.40 2.34 -44.31
N PRO A 906 -18.13 2.76 -45.55
CA PRO A 906 -19.07 3.48 -46.39
C PRO A 906 -20.23 2.57 -46.83
N SER A 907 -21.41 3.15 -47.06
CA SER A 907 -22.61 2.40 -47.48
C SER A 907 -22.46 1.82 -48.91
N GLY A 908 -22.49 0.49 -49.06
CA GLY A 908 -22.49 -0.23 -50.35
C GLY A 908 -21.83 -1.61 -50.29
N ASN A 909 -21.94 -2.43 -51.36
CA ASN A 909 -21.26 -3.73 -51.48
C ASN A 909 -19.80 -3.54 -51.93
N TYR A 910 -18.93 -3.14 -51.01
CA TYR A 910 -17.49 -3.00 -51.25
C TYR A 910 -16.73 -4.12 -50.53
N VAL A 911 -15.41 -4.16 -50.67
CA VAL A 911 -14.50 -5.02 -49.89
C VAL A 911 -13.40 -4.19 -49.26
N SER A 912 -12.82 -4.67 -48.16
CA SER A 912 -11.65 -4.02 -47.58
C SER A 912 -10.42 -4.35 -48.42
N VAL A 913 -9.69 -3.32 -48.83
CA VAL A 913 -8.48 -3.47 -49.65
C VAL A 913 -7.28 -2.92 -48.92
N LYS A 914 -6.18 -3.68 -48.95
CA LYS A 914 -4.85 -3.21 -48.56
C LYS A 914 -4.03 -3.02 -49.83
N VAL A 915 -3.36 -1.88 -49.92
CA VAL A 915 -2.48 -1.53 -51.02
C VAL A 915 -1.08 -1.36 -50.44
N PHE A 916 -0.18 -2.27 -50.79
CA PHE A 916 1.21 -2.24 -50.37
C PHE A 916 2.08 -1.68 -51.50
N ASP A 917 3.02 -0.83 -51.14
CA ASP A 917 4.19 -0.55 -51.96
C ASP A 917 5.36 -1.35 -51.37
N ILE A 918 5.77 -2.41 -52.07
CA ILE A 918 6.85 -3.31 -51.63
C ILE A 918 8.18 -2.99 -52.32
N GLN A 919 8.26 -1.91 -53.10
CA GLN A 919 9.50 -1.50 -53.75
C GLN A 919 10.65 -1.26 -52.77
N PRO A 920 10.43 -0.76 -51.53
CA PRO A 920 11.51 -0.62 -50.57
C PRO A 920 12.16 -1.96 -50.16
N PHE A 921 11.35 -3.00 -49.91
CA PHE A 921 11.84 -4.34 -49.64
C PHE A 921 12.65 -4.89 -50.83
N ILE A 922 12.09 -4.80 -52.03
CA ILE A 922 12.75 -5.20 -53.29
C ILE A 922 14.12 -4.53 -53.43
N SER A 923 14.17 -3.22 -53.22
CA SER A 923 15.40 -2.43 -53.35
C SER A 923 16.45 -2.90 -52.35
N CYS A 924 16.07 -3.27 -51.13
CA CYS A 924 16.98 -3.81 -50.14
C CYS A 924 17.48 -5.22 -50.49
N VAL A 925 16.62 -6.09 -51.03
CA VAL A 925 17.02 -7.44 -51.49
C VAL A 925 18.02 -7.33 -52.65
N VAL A 926 17.71 -6.54 -53.68
CA VAL A 926 18.58 -6.37 -54.86
C VAL A 926 19.93 -5.78 -54.49
N ASN A 927 19.96 -4.81 -53.57
CA ASN A 927 21.19 -4.16 -53.10
C ASN A 927 21.89 -4.93 -51.97
N ALA A 928 21.49 -6.19 -51.74
CA ALA A 928 22.13 -7.07 -50.76
C ALA A 928 22.19 -6.46 -49.33
N ARG A 929 21.17 -5.68 -48.95
CA ARG A 929 21.08 -4.99 -47.66
C ARG A 929 20.62 -5.94 -46.55
N TYR A 930 20.95 -5.56 -45.32
CA TYR A 930 20.68 -6.30 -44.10
C TYR A 930 19.50 -5.71 -43.34
N PHE A 931 18.77 -6.60 -42.66
CA PHE A 931 17.66 -6.33 -41.77
C PHE A 931 18.01 -6.86 -40.39
N GLY A 932 17.64 -6.10 -39.36
CA GLY A 932 17.76 -6.48 -37.97
C GLY A 932 16.57 -7.29 -37.54
N VAL A 933 16.72 -8.60 -37.34
CA VAL A 933 15.60 -9.51 -37.12
C VAL A 933 15.77 -10.28 -35.82
N ALA A 934 14.71 -10.35 -35.01
CA ALA A 934 14.74 -11.13 -33.78
C ALA A 934 14.81 -12.63 -34.10
N GLY A 935 15.64 -13.38 -33.36
CA GLY A 935 15.79 -14.84 -33.52
C GLY A 935 16.76 -15.28 -34.63
N ALA A 936 17.20 -14.37 -35.50
CA ALA A 936 18.30 -14.61 -36.43
C ALA A 936 19.67 -14.52 -35.73
N PRO A 937 20.72 -15.14 -36.29
CA PRO A 937 22.08 -15.01 -35.76
C PRO A 937 22.54 -13.55 -35.69
N SER A 938 22.93 -13.11 -34.50
CA SER A 938 23.60 -11.82 -34.27
C SER A 938 25.00 -11.80 -34.88
N PHE A 939 25.62 -10.62 -34.95
CA PHE A 939 26.99 -10.51 -35.43
C PHE A 939 27.99 -11.35 -34.63
N PHE A 940 27.76 -11.52 -33.32
CA PHE A 940 28.60 -12.37 -32.46
C PHE A 940 28.41 -13.85 -32.81
N GLU A 941 27.16 -14.30 -32.94
CA GLU A 941 26.88 -15.68 -33.40
C GLU A 941 27.45 -15.92 -34.81
N ARG A 942 27.49 -14.90 -35.67
CA ARG A 942 28.10 -14.97 -37.00
C ARG A 942 29.64 -15.12 -36.94
N LEU A 943 30.31 -14.50 -35.96
CA LEU A 943 31.73 -14.76 -35.67
C LEU A 943 31.98 -16.19 -35.15
N GLU A 944 30.98 -16.76 -34.47
CA GLU A 944 30.93 -18.15 -33.97
C GLU A 944 30.34 -19.14 -35.00
N GLY A 945 30.28 -18.77 -36.28
CA GLY A 945 29.90 -19.70 -37.36
C GLY A 945 28.40 -19.99 -37.42
N GLY A 946 27.57 -19.14 -36.82
CA GLY A 946 26.11 -19.28 -36.75
C GLY A 946 25.64 -20.08 -35.54
N SER A 947 26.54 -20.49 -34.64
CA SER A 947 26.21 -21.20 -33.41
C SER A 947 25.23 -20.40 -32.54
N THR A 948 24.25 -21.08 -31.97
CA THR A 948 23.25 -20.47 -31.07
C THR A 948 23.55 -20.71 -29.60
N ALA A 949 24.69 -21.35 -29.28
CA ALA A 949 25.06 -21.75 -27.92
C ALA A 949 25.07 -20.56 -26.94
N HIS A 950 25.54 -19.39 -27.38
CA HIS A 950 25.63 -18.18 -26.56
C HIS A 950 24.45 -17.20 -26.74
N ARG A 951 23.43 -17.56 -27.53
CA ARG A 951 22.31 -16.67 -27.88
C ARG A 951 21.60 -16.07 -26.67
N ALA A 952 21.27 -16.91 -25.68
CA ALA A 952 20.56 -16.45 -24.48
C ALA A 952 21.37 -15.42 -23.69
N ARG A 953 22.69 -15.62 -23.61
CA ARG A 953 23.63 -14.68 -22.99
C ARG A 953 23.69 -13.37 -23.76
N TYR A 954 23.82 -13.41 -25.09
CA TYR A 954 23.85 -12.20 -25.92
C TYR A 954 22.56 -11.41 -25.89
N LEU A 955 21.40 -12.07 -25.85
CA LEU A 955 20.11 -11.39 -25.65
C LEU A 955 20.02 -10.71 -24.29
N ALA A 956 20.46 -11.37 -23.21
CA ALA A 956 20.44 -10.80 -21.87
C ALA A 956 21.38 -9.59 -21.74
N LEU A 957 22.61 -9.70 -22.27
CA LEU A 957 23.56 -8.60 -22.30
C LEU A 957 23.03 -7.44 -23.13
N ALA A 958 22.53 -7.70 -24.34
CA ALA A 958 21.95 -6.67 -25.19
C ALA A 958 20.80 -5.92 -24.51
N GLN A 959 19.90 -6.63 -23.82
CA GLN A 959 18.81 -5.99 -23.07
C GLN A 959 19.33 -5.08 -21.94
N ALA A 960 20.36 -5.52 -21.21
CA ALA A 960 20.98 -4.71 -20.18
C ALA A 960 21.64 -3.44 -20.76
N MET A 961 22.33 -3.59 -21.89
CA MET A 961 23.01 -2.47 -22.56
C MET A 961 22.02 -1.50 -23.23
N GLN A 962 20.98 -2.01 -23.90
CA GLN A 962 19.90 -1.20 -24.47
C GLN A 962 19.19 -0.38 -23.38
N LYS A 963 18.99 -0.96 -22.18
CA LYS A 963 18.42 -0.22 -21.05
C LYS A 963 19.27 0.96 -20.63
N ALA A 964 20.60 0.80 -20.64
CA ALA A 964 21.54 1.85 -20.27
C ALA A 964 21.72 2.92 -21.36
N VAL A 965 21.72 2.53 -22.64
CA VAL A 965 22.03 3.42 -23.78
C VAL A 965 20.78 4.02 -24.43
N TYR A 966 19.73 3.21 -24.63
CA TYR A 966 18.49 3.59 -25.34
C TYR A 966 17.25 3.74 -24.42
N GLY A 967 17.36 3.43 -23.13
CA GLY A 967 16.24 3.52 -22.18
C GLY A 967 15.27 2.34 -22.29
N ARG A 968 13.97 2.57 -22.57
CA ARG A 968 12.95 1.50 -22.55
C ARG A 968 12.74 0.79 -23.90
N VAL A 969 13.36 1.27 -24.97
CA VAL A 969 13.18 0.73 -26.33
C VAL A 969 14.03 -0.53 -26.53
N LYS A 970 13.44 -1.58 -27.10
CA LYS A 970 14.12 -2.84 -27.39
C LYS A 970 14.38 -2.98 -28.89
N TYR A 971 15.62 -3.29 -29.24
CA TYR A 971 16.02 -3.57 -30.64
C TYR A 971 16.43 -5.03 -30.80
N PRO A 972 16.17 -5.66 -31.96
CA PRO A 972 16.74 -6.97 -32.26
C PRO A 972 18.27 -6.87 -32.35
N ILE A 973 18.95 -7.99 -32.11
CA ILE A 973 20.41 -8.13 -32.29
C ILE A 973 20.78 -9.04 -33.46
N GLY A 974 19.81 -9.80 -34.00
CA GLY A 974 20.01 -10.71 -35.12
C GLY A 974 20.13 -9.95 -36.43
N LEU A 975 20.90 -10.50 -37.36
CA LEU A 975 21.08 -9.98 -38.71
C LEU A 975 20.53 -10.95 -39.73
N VAL A 976 19.85 -10.43 -40.74
CA VAL A 976 19.37 -11.19 -41.89
C VAL A 976 19.67 -10.41 -43.15
N SER A 977 20.17 -11.10 -44.16
CA SER A 977 20.14 -10.61 -45.52
C SER A 977 19.53 -11.66 -46.43
N PHE A 978 19.13 -11.26 -47.63
CA PHE A 978 18.57 -12.20 -48.60
C PHE A 978 19.56 -12.49 -49.72
N ILE A 979 19.47 -13.71 -50.25
CA ILE A 979 20.23 -14.19 -51.40
C ILE A 979 19.27 -14.28 -52.57
N LEU A 980 19.59 -13.63 -53.68
CA LEU A 980 18.91 -13.90 -54.94
C LEU A 980 19.62 -15.08 -55.61
N PRO A 981 18.98 -16.26 -55.74
CA PRO A 981 19.62 -17.45 -56.31
C PRO A 981 20.27 -17.21 -57.66
N ARG A 982 19.65 -16.41 -58.53
CA ARG A 982 20.19 -16.04 -59.85
C ARG A 982 21.54 -15.30 -59.80
N ASN A 983 21.90 -14.72 -58.65
CA ASN A 983 23.12 -13.91 -58.47
C ASN A 983 24.28 -14.72 -57.85
N LEU A 984 24.11 -16.02 -57.58
CA LEU A 984 25.18 -16.85 -57.03
C LEU A 984 26.22 -17.24 -58.10
N PRO A 985 27.52 -17.34 -57.75
CA PRO A 985 28.55 -17.87 -58.63
C PRO A 985 28.21 -19.27 -59.17
N ALA A 986 28.56 -19.57 -60.42
CA ALA A 986 28.21 -20.84 -61.09
C ALA A 986 28.71 -22.11 -60.36
N ASN A 987 29.78 -22.00 -59.58
CA ASN A 987 30.36 -23.06 -58.76
C ASN A 987 29.78 -23.16 -57.34
N LEU A 988 28.93 -22.20 -56.94
CA LEU A 988 28.07 -22.22 -55.76
C LEU A 988 26.61 -22.53 -56.14
N ASN A 989 26.35 -22.87 -57.40
CA ASN A 989 25.02 -23.24 -57.90
C ASN A 989 24.64 -24.64 -57.40
N PHE A 990 24.31 -24.73 -56.10
CA PHE A 990 23.64 -25.89 -55.56
C PHE A 990 22.29 -26.07 -56.27
N LEU A 991 21.82 -27.33 -56.38
CA LEU A 991 20.51 -27.67 -56.97
C LEU A 991 19.46 -26.67 -56.47
N ILE A 992 18.74 -26.02 -57.39
CA ILE A 992 17.68 -25.07 -57.07
C ILE A 992 16.62 -25.81 -56.24
N ARG A 993 16.59 -25.56 -54.93
CA ARG A 993 15.64 -26.15 -53.96
C ARG A 993 14.63 -25.09 -53.53
N LYS A 994 13.44 -25.53 -53.13
CA LYS A 994 12.41 -24.66 -52.54
C LYS A 994 12.77 -24.36 -51.09
N GLN A 995 13.73 -23.48 -50.88
CA GLN A 995 14.28 -23.12 -49.56
C GLN A 995 14.19 -21.61 -49.31
N PRO A 996 14.05 -21.15 -48.05
CA PRO A 996 14.06 -19.73 -47.73
C PRO A 996 15.33 -19.04 -48.24
N ALA A 997 15.18 -17.94 -48.95
CA ALA A 997 16.25 -17.13 -49.51
C ALA A 997 17.03 -16.32 -48.46
N VAL A 998 16.94 -16.71 -47.19
CA VAL A 998 17.61 -16.09 -46.03
C VAL A 998 19.06 -16.53 -46.01
N ASP A 999 20.01 -15.60 -45.93
CA ASP A 999 21.45 -15.86 -46.05
C ASP A 999 21.97 -17.06 -45.24
N TYR A 1000 21.77 -17.07 -43.92
CA TYR A 1000 22.30 -18.12 -43.04
C TYR A 1000 21.59 -19.47 -43.20
N ILE A 1001 20.37 -19.49 -43.75
CA ILE A 1001 19.63 -20.73 -44.03
C ILE A 1001 20.04 -21.26 -45.41
N TYR A 1002 20.07 -20.37 -46.39
CA TYR A 1002 20.29 -20.67 -47.79
C TYR A 1002 21.73 -21.13 -48.06
N LEU A 1003 22.71 -20.56 -47.36
CA LEU A 1003 24.12 -20.91 -47.53
C LEU A 1003 24.56 -22.12 -46.70
N ASP A 1004 23.83 -22.51 -45.66
CA ASP A 1004 24.12 -23.69 -44.81
C ASP A 1004 23.47 -24.99 -45.36
N TYR A 1005 23.67 -25.23 -46.66
CA TYR A 1005 23.00 -26.33 -47.38
C TYR A 1005 23.42 -27.74 -46.92
N LEU A 1006 24.54 -27.88 -46.20
CA LEU A 1006 25.02 -29.17 -45.70
C LEU A 1006 24.08 -29.75 -44.62
N ASN A 1007 23.37 -28.89 -43.89
CA ASN A 1007 22.42 -29.27 -42.85
C ASN A 1007 20.98 -29.49 -43.38
N TYR A 1008 20.72 -29.26 -44.68
CA TYR A 1008 19.38 -29.37 -45.30
C TYR A 1008 19.35 -30.37 -46.45
N ALA A 1009 18.84 -31.58 -46.18
CA ALA A 1009 18.81 -32.67 -47.16
C ALA A 1009 17.71 -32.56 -48.26
N GLY A 1010 16.69 -31.69 -48.11
CA GLY A 1010 15.46 -31.65 -48.94
C GLY A 1010 14.92 -30.25 -49.27
N ASP A 1011 13.74 -30.15 -49.88
CA ASP A 1011 12.94 -28.91 -50.01
C ASP A 1011 12.22 -28.58 -48.68
N ASP A 1012 11.97 -27.30 -48.39
CA ASP A 1012 11.17 -26.90 -47.20
C ASP A 1012 9.69 -26.89 -47.58
N PRO A 1013 8.83 -27.72 -46.95
CA PRO A 1013 7.41 -27.78 -47.27
C PRO A 1013 6.65 -26.47 -46.96
N ASN A 1014 7.23 -25.59 -46.15
CA ASN A 1014 6.65 -24.29 -45.78
C ASN A 1014 7.19 -23.12 -46.61
N ALA A 1015 8.06 -23.37 -47.59
CA ALA A 1015 8.55 -22.34 -48.50
C ALA A 1015 7.40 -21.81 -49.37
N MET A 1016 7.20 -20.49 -49.33
CA MET A 1016 6.20 -19.77 -50.11
C MET A 1016 6.86 -18.73 -51.02
N GLN A 1017 6.21 -18.41 -52.13
CA GLN A 1017 6.62 -17.32 -53.01
C GLN A 1017 6.14 -15.98 -52.46
N VAL A 1018 6.85 -14.91 -52.79
CA VAL A 1018 6.54 -13.54 -52.39
C VAL A 1018 5.91 -12.82 -53.57
N LEU A 1019 4.70 -12.26 -53.38
CA LEU A 1019 3.98 -11.50 -54.40
C LEU A 1019 4.80 -10.30 -54.86
N GLY A 1020 4.89 -10.11 -56.17
CA GLY A 1020 5.67 -9.02 -56.79
C GLY A 1020 7.19 -9.28 -56.83
N ILE A 1021 7.68 -10.42 -56.32
CA ILE A 1021 9.09 -10.85 -56.46
C ILE A 1021 9.21 -12.17 -57.18
N SER A 1022 8.78 -13.27 -56.56
CA SER A 1022 8.89 -14.64 -57.07
C SER A 1022 7.56 -15.24 -57.51
N ALA A 1023 6.45 -14.70 -57.01
CA ALA A 1023 5.12 -14.99 -57.50
C ALA A 1023 4.48 -13.76 -58.13
N THR A 1024 3.79 -13.98 -59.23
CA THR A 1024 2.95 -12.99 -59.90
C THR A 1024 1.70 -13.68 -60.44
N GLY A 1025 0.77 -14.02 -59.54
CA GLY A 1025 -0.56 -14.48 -59.92
C GLY A 1025 -1.46 -13.27 -60.15
N GLY A 1026 -1.90 -13.06 -61.39
CA GLY A 1026 -2.74 -11.94 -61.78
C GLY A 1026 -2.76 -11.68 -63.28
N ILE A 1027 -1.74 -11.00 -63.82
CA ILE A 1027 -1.76 -10.53 -65.22
C ILE A 1027 -0.38 -10.65 -65.91
N THR A 1028 0.73 -10.75 -65.16
CA THR A 1028 2.07 -11.07 -65.71
C THR A 1028 2.52 -12.45 -65.21
N SER A 1029 2.63 -13.44 -66.11
CA SER A 1029 3.10 -14.80 -65.77
C SER A 1029 4.58 -14.90 -65.39
N THR A 1030 5.27 -13.76 -65.26
CA THR A 1030 6.72 -13.69 -65.08
C THR A 1030 7.02 -12.90 -63.81
N SER A 1031 7.73 -13.55 -62.88
CA SER A 1031 8.31 -12.90 -61.70
C SER A 1031 9.09 -11.63 -62.09
N VAL A 1032 8.94 -10.56 -61.32
CA VAL A 1032 9.62 -9.28 -61.60
C VAL A 1032 11.14 -9.43 -61.44
N LEU A 1033 11.61 -10.29 -60.51
CA LEU A 1033 13.04 -10.41 -60.19
C LEU A 1033 13.57 -11.86 -60.19
N ASP A 1034 13.05 -12.77 -59.35
CA ASP A 1034 13.61 -14.13 -59.28
C ASP A 1034 12.54 -15.15 -58.86
N GLN A 1035 12.26 -16.14 -59.72
CA GLN A 1035 11.25 -17.17 -59.48
C GLN A 1035 11.58 -18.09 -58.30
N ASN A 1036 12.85 -18.15 -57.89
CA ASN A 1036 13.33 -19.02 -56.82
C ASN A 1036 13.52 -18.29 -55.47
N PHE A 1037 12.98 -17.08 -55.33
CA PHE A 1037 13.01 -16.37 -54.06
C PHE A 1037 11.87 -16.83 -53.15
N TYR A 1038 12.15 -17.69 -52.17
CA TYR A 1038 11.14 -18.20 -51.24
C TYR A 1038 11.34 -17.64 -49.83
N LEU A 1039 10.26 -17.53 -49.06
CA LEU A 1039 10.28 -17.28 -47.62
C LEU A 1039 9.33 -18.25 -46.92
N THR A 1040 9.66 -18.66 -45.70
CA THR A 1040 8.69 -19.34 -44.83
C THR A 1040 7.79 -18.31 -44.16
N PRO A 1041 6.55 -18.69 -43.76
CA PRO A 1041 5.67 -17.78 -43.02
C PRO A 1041 6.29 -17.28 -41.70
N SER A 1042 7.11 -18.10 -41.04
CA SER A 1042 7.84 -17.68 -39.83
C SER A 1042 8.85 -16.56 -40.13
N THR A 1043 9.66 -16.73 -41.18
CA THR A 1043 10.64 -15.72 -41.61
C THR A 1043 9.94 -14.44 -42.08
N ALA A 1044 8.89 -14.58 -42.89
CA ALA A 1044 8.15 -13.46 -43.43
C ALA A 1044 7.36 -12.70 -42.37
N SER A 1045 6.93 -13.35 -41.27
CA SER A 1045 6.34 -12.69 -40.10
C SER A 1045 7.32 -11.76 -39.40
N LEU A 1046 8.58 -12.15 -39.34
CA LEU A 1046 9.63 -11.32 -38.76
C LEU A 1046 10.02 -10.11 -39.64
N ILE A 1047 9.70 -10.14 -40.93
CA ILE A 1047 10.06 -9.09 -41.90
C ILE A 1047 8.87 -8.16 -42.19
N PHE A 1048 7.72 -8.75 -42.49
CA PHE A 1048 6.51 -8.04 -42.91
C PHE A 1048 5.52 -7.80 -41.76
N GLY A 1049 5.77 -8.39 -40.59
CA GLY A 1049 4.90 -8.27 -39.42
C GLY A 1049 3.55 -8.96 -39.65
N PRO A 1050 2.43 -8.33 -39.22
CA PRO A 1050 1.12 -8.99 -39.24
C PRO A 1050 0.56 -9.25 -40.65
N TYR A 1051 1.18 -8.69 -41.69
CA TYR A 1051 0.69 -8.76 -43.08
C TYR A 1051 1.41 -9.83 -43.92
N THR A 1052 2.15 -10.74 -43.30
CA THR A 1052 2.84 -11.84 -44.00
C THR A 1052 1.93 -12.64 -44.92
N ASN A 1053 0.74 -13.02 -44.46
CA ASN A 1053 -0.18 -13.81 -45.27
C ASN A 1053 -0.72 -13.01 -46.46
N ASP A 1054 -0.69 -11.68 -46.42
CA ASP A 1054 -1.13 -10.82 -47.51
C ASP A 1054 -0.10 -10.80 -48.65
N LEU A 1055 1.19 -10.95 -48.33
CA LEU A 1055 2.31 -10.84 -49.28
C LEU A 1055 2.88 -12.20 -49.75
N LEU A 1056 2.49 -13.31 -49.10
CA LEU A 1056 2.92 -14.66 -49.48
C LEU A 1056 1.86 -15.43 -50.26
N VAL A 1057 2.31 -16.28 -51.18
CA VAL A 1057 1.47 -17.24 -51.91
C VAL A 1057 2.12 -18.63 -51.98
N PRO A 1058 1.32 -19.72 -51.93
CA PRO A 1058 1.82 -21.08 -52.08
C PRO A 1058 2.54 -21.30 -53.42
N VAL A 1059 3.58 -22.13 -53.40
CA VAL A 1059 4.30 -22.50 -54.63
C VAL A 1059 3.35 -23.21 -55.61
N GLY A 1060 3.23 -22.67 -56.82
CA GLY A 1060 2.35 -23.23 -57.87
C GLY A 1060 0.90 -22.78 -57.81
N SER A 1061 0.57 -21.80 -56.95
CA SER A 1061 -0.70 -21.07 -57.05
C SER A 1061 -0.61 -20.03 -58.17
N GLY A 1062 -1.14 -20.38 -59.35
CA GLY A 1062 -1.22 -19.51 -60.53
C GLY A 1062 -2.37 -18.53 -60.43
#